data_AF-A0A8C2FX75-F1
#
_entry.id   AF-A0A8C2FX75-F1
#
_cell.length_a   1.000
_cell.length_b   1.000
_cell.length_c   1.000
_cell.angle_alpha   90.00
_cell.angle_beta   90.00
_cell.angle_gamma   90.00
#
_symmetry.space_group_name_H-M   'P 1'
#
loop_
_entity.id
_entity.type
_entity.pdbx_description
1 polymer ?
#
loop_
_entity_poly.entity_id
_entity_poly.type
_entity_poly.pdbx_seq_one_letter_code
_entity_poly.pdbx_strand_id
1 'polypeptide(L)'
;LNVTVTHCVSVCEMFLNLNWQLLSLACVVTSCESLNSFFLGTYNVNGQNPKESLSPWLASTTTPPDFYLVAFQELDLSKEAFLFNDTPKEPEWMLAVYKGLHPDAKYALVKLVRLVGIMLLFYVKVEHAAHISEVEVESVGTGVMGRLGNKGAVAIRFQFHNSDICVVNSHLAAHTEEFERRNQDFKDICRRMQFSQDDLTLPPLTIMKHNVVLWLGDLNYRISDLEVDHVKDLIAKKDFETLYNHDQLKRQMDEEVVFVGFTEGEIDFQPTYKYDTGSDQWDTSEKCRVPAWCDRILWKGKNIKQLHYQSHMTLKTSDHKPVSSLLEIGIKVVNEESYKRTFEEIVRDIDRLENDCIPSVTLSQREFQFQDVKFMQHQAKTVTVYNDGQVPCQFEFIPKLDEPSYCKPWLTANPAKGFLDPGEAAAVDSPELNSGQQQLEDILVLHLDRGKDYFIFVTGNYLPSCFGSSLSTLCLLKEPIQDMPLETIRDTMPGVHPRTVKAEELFQQPGLRSEFEEIRDCLDTGSLDSLPGSNHSVSEALLLFLDALPEPVIPFSFYPQCLECCSDSSQCRQIISMLPQCHKNVFNYLTAFLQELLKFSAHNRLDVNILAPIFAGLLLRSPTKQDSTEKRKVKEFFQHFLVQTPSDRDIHYKSPE
;
A
#
# COMPACT_ATOMS: atom_id res chain seq x y z
N LEU A 1 -15.73 9.28 -3.87
CA LEU A 1 -14.93 9.33 -5.12
C LEU A 1 -13.69 10.22 -4.96
N ASN A 2 -13.78 11.47 -4.50
CA ASN A 2 -12.57 12.29 -4.23
C ASN A 2 -11.70 11.77 -3.05
N VAL A 3 -12.30 11.12 -2.05
CA VAL A 3 -11.60 10.64 -0.83
C VAL A 3 -10.68 9.43 -1.09
N THR A 4 -11.03 8.58 -2.06
CA THR A 4 -10.18 7.45 -2.46
C THR A 4 -8.96 7.92 -3.26
N VAL A 5 -9.05 9.09 -3.90
CA VAL A 5 -8.00 9.66 -4.72
C VAL A 5 -6.91 10.30 -3.86
N THR A 6 -7.24 11.07 -2.81
CA THR A 6 -6.23 11.70 -1.93
C THR A 6 -5.45 10.70 -1.07
N HIS A 7 -6.12 9.66 -0.55
CA HIS A 7 -5.45 8.59 0.19
C HIS A 7 -4.54 7.72 -0.70
N CYS A 8 -4.95 7.48 -1.96
CA CYS A 8 -4.06 6.85 -2.94
C CYS A 8 -2.88 7.76 -3.29
N VAL A 9 -3.06 9.08 -3.36
CA VAL A 9 -1.98 10.01 -3.71
C VAL A 9 -0.88 10.05 -2.65
N SER A 10 -1.20 10.10 -1.35
CA SER A 10 -0.18 10.13 -0.28
C SER A 10 0.63 8.81 -0.21
N VAL A 11 -0.05 7.67 -0.27
CA VAL A 11 0.62 6.36 -0.30
C VAL A 11 1.40 6.18 -1.61
N CYS A 12 0.86 6.59 -2.76
CA CYS A 12 1.59 6.57 -4.03
C CYS A 12 2.78 7.53 -4.04
N GLU A 13 2.71 8.72 -3.44
CA GLU A 13 3.84 9.64 -3.32
C GLU A 13 4.93 9.08 -2.40
N MET A 14 4.55 8.43 -1.30
CA MET A 14 5.49 7.65 -0.46
C MET A 14 6.16 6.54 -1.27
N PHE A 15 5.40 5.72 -1.99
CA PHE A 15 5.95 4.66 -2.84
C PHE A 15 6.80 5.21 -3.99
N LEU A 16 6.42 6.34 -4.60
CA LEU A 16 7.18 6.99 -5.66
C LEU A 16 8.47 7.59 -5.13
N ASN A 17 8.47 8.20 -3.93
CA ASN A 17 9.67 8.71 -3.27
C ASN A 17 10.59 7.58 -2.81
N LEU A 18 10.05 6.49 -2.24
CA LEU A 18 10.82 5.29 -1.93
C LEU A 18 11.44 4.70 -3.20
N ASN A 19 10.67 4.61 -4.28
CA ASN A 19 11.14 4.07 -5.54
C ASN A 19 12.20 4.99 -6.16
N TRP A 20 12.05 6.32 -6.05
CA TRP A 20 13.07 7.28 -6.45
C TRP A 20 14.34 7.19 -5.59
N GLN A 21 14.22 6.99 -4.28
CA GLN A 21 15.37 6.78 -3.39
C GLN A 21 16.06 5.44 -3.68
N LEU A 22 15.31 4.36 -3.94
CA LEU A 22 15.83 3.06 -4.35
C LEU A 22 16.48 3.11 -5.76
N LEU A 23 15.90 3.87 -6.70
CA LEU A 23 16.50 4.14 -8.01
C LEU A 23 17.73 5.04 -7.89
N SER A 24 17.74 5.99 -6.96
CA SER A 24 18.92 6.77 -6.61
C SER A 24 20.00 5.87 -5.99
N LEU A 25 19.61 4.83 -5.24
CA LEU A 25 20.53 3.81 -4.72
C LEU A 25 21.21 3.04 -5.84
N ALA A 26 20.46 2.63 -6.87
CA ALA A 26 21.06 2.00 -8.04
C ALA A 26 22.09 2.91 -8.74
N CYS A 27 22.03 4.23 -8.51
CA CYS A 27 22.95 5.23 -9.02
C CYS A 27 24.07 5.64 -8.03
N VAL A 28 23.82 5.55 -6.71
CA VAL A 28 24.68 6.04 -5.60
C VAL A 28 25.43 4.91 -4.89
N VAL A 29 25.12 3.64 -5.15
CA VAL A 29 26.07 2.55 -4.90
C VAL A 29 27.27 2.82 -5.80
N THR A 30 28.26 3.52 -5.25
CA THR A 30 29.53 3.85 -5.87
C THR A 30 30.18 2.56 -6.34
N SER A 31 29.89 2.18 -7.59
CA SER A 31 30.63 1.14 -8.26
C SER A 31 32.03 1.68 -8.46
N CYS A 32 33.02 1.08 -7.81
CA CYS A 32 34.38 1.27 -8.29
C CYS A 32 34.43 0.63 -9.68
N GLU A 33 34.90 1.37 -10.68
CA GLU A 33 35.22 0.75 -11.96
C GLU A 33 36.58 0.07 -11.80
N SER A 34 36.57 -1.26 -11.67
CA SER A 34 37.80 -2.04 -11.77
C SER A 34 38.12 -2.24 -13.25
N LEU A 35 39.34 -1.92 -13.64
CA LEU A 35 39.80 -2.17 -15.01
C LEU A 35 40.25 -3.62 -15.12
N ASN A 36 39.62 -4.37 -16.00
CA ASN A 36 39.91 -5.78 -16.24
C ASN A 36 40.28 -5.99 -17.71
N SER A 37 41.27 -6.86 -17.94
CA SER A 37 41.83 -7.12 -19.26
C SER A 37 41.17 -8.33 -19.95
N PHE A 38 40.61 -8.10 -21.15
CA PHE A 38 39.92 -9.09 -21.96
C PHE A 38 40.71 -9.37 -23.24
N PHE A 39 41.29 -10.56 -23.34
CA PHE A 39 41.88 -11.06 -24.57
C PHE A 39 40.79 -11.70 -25.44
N LEU A 40 40.55 -11.11 -26.60
CA LEU A 40 39.67 -11.63 -27.64
C LEU A 40 40.52 -12.23 -28.74
N GLY A 41 40.33 -13.51 -29.07
CA GLY A 41 41.04 -14.17 -30.15
C GLY A 41 40.08 -14.82 -31.13
N THR A 42 40.27 -14.64 -32.44
CA THR A 42 39.52 -15.38 -33.47
C THR A 42 40.45 -16.09 -34.45
N TYR A 43 40.10 -17.31 -34.85
CA TYR A 43 40.86 -18.09 -35.83
C TYR A 43 39.99 -19.07 -36.63
N ASN A 44 39.86 -18.85 -37.94
CA ASN A 44 39.33 -19.86 -38.85
C ASN A 44 40.41 -20.92 -39.11
N VAL A 45 40.16 -22.16 -38.69
CA VAL A 45 41.16 -23.25 -38.71
C VAL A 45 41.04 -24.16 -39.93
N ASN A 46 40.09 -23.92 -40.84
CA ASN A 46 39.92 -24.64 -42.10
C ASN A 46 39.99 -26.17 -41.96
N GLY A 47 39.27 -26.69 -40.96
CA GLY A 47 39.20 -28.11 -40.64
C GLY A 47 40.52 -28.75 -40.24
N GLN A 48 41.56 -27.97 -39.90
CA GLN A 48 42.87 -28.49 -39.51
C GLN A 48 42.92 -28.87 -38.02
N ASN A 49 43.84 -29.76 -37.68
CA ASN A 49 44.18 -30.06 -36.29
C ASN A 49 45.27 -29.09 -35.81
N PRO A 50 45.38 -28.81 -34.49
CA PRO A 50 46.43 -27.96 -33.96
C PRO A 50 47.80 -28.65 -34.09
N LYS A 51 48.59 -28.24 -35.10
CA LYS A 51 49.93 -28.81 -35.39
C LYS A 51 51.05 -28.07 -34.67
N GLU A 52 50.82 -26.79 -34.35
CA GLU A 52 51.81 -25.88 -33.77
C GLU A 52 51.32 -25.34 -32.41
N SER A 53 52.24 -24.77 -31.63
CA SER A 53 51.88 -24.13 -30.36
C SER A 53 51.08 -22.85 -30.60
N LEU A 54 50.02 -22.64 -29.81
CA LEU A 54 49.22 -21.41 -29.85
C LEU A 54 49.80 -20.28 -28.99
N SER A 55 50.89 -20.52 -28.24
CA SER A 55 51.51 -19.50 -27.37
C SER A 55 51.91 -18.21 -28.10
N PRO A 56 52.46 -18.23 -29.35
CA PRO A 56 52.78 -16.99 -30.07
C PRO A 56 51.57 -16.09 -30.31
N TRP A 57 50.36 -16.66 -30.33
CA TRP A 57 49.11 -15.93 -30.45
C TRP A 57 48.53 -15.56 -29.07
N LEU A 58 48.31 -16.56 -28.22
CA LEU A 58 47.56 -16.41 -26.97
C LEU A 58 48.38 -15.77 -25.83
N ALA A 59 49.70 -15.94 -25.82
CA ALA A 59 50.62 -15.35 -24.84
C ALA A 59 51.43 -14.19 -25.46
N SER A 60 50.81 -13.43 -26.38
CA SER A 60 51.44 -12.28 -27.06
C SER A 60 51.44 -11.00 -26.22
N THR A 61 50.77 -11.00 -25.07
CA THR A 61 50.70 -9.85 -24.15
C THR A 61 51.86 -9.85 -23.16
N THR A 62 52.27 -8.67 -22.69
CA THR A 62 53.34 -8.55 -21.67
C THR A 62 52.91 -9.00 -20.29
N THR A 63 51.62 -8.88 -19.98
CA THR A 63 51.02 -9.29 -18.72
C THR A 63 49.89 -10.29 -18.98
N PRO A 64 49.63 -11.22 -18.04
CA PRO A 64 48.56 -12.19 -18.19
C PRO A 64 47.18 -11.49 -18.22
N PRO A 65 46.37 -11.67 -19.28
CA PRO A 65 45.01 -11.15 -19.37
C PRO A 65 44.09 -11.75 -18.29
N ASP A 66 43.08 -11.04 -17.84
CA ASP A 66 42.11 -11.54 -16.86
C ASP A 66 41.12 -12.53 -17.49
N PHE A 67 40.74 -12.28 -18.74
CA PHE A 67 39.78 -13.07 -19.51
C PHE A 67 40.38 -13.48 -20.85
N TYR A 68 40.09 -14.71 -21.28
CA TYR A 68 40.37 -15.23 -22.61
C TYR A 68 39.07 -15.70 -23.26
N LEU A 69 38.72 -15.06 -24.37
CA LEU A 69 37.56 -15.39 -25.19
C LEU A 69 38.06 -15.77 -26.58
N VAL A 70 38.20 -17.09 -26.79
CA VAL A 70 38.86 -17.65 -27.98
C VAL A 70 37.82 -18.30 -28.89
N ALA A 71 37.65 -17.72 -30.07
CA ALA A 71 36.71 -18.10 -31.09
C ALA A 71 37.40 -18.87 -32.23
N PHE A 72 36.80 -19.98 -32.63
CA PHE A 72 37.20 -20.75 -33.80
C PHE A 72 36.07 -20.85 -34.80
N GLN A 73 36.44 -20.90 -36.09
CA GLN A 73 35.53 -21.19 -37.21
C GLN A 73 36.12 -22.32 -38.05
N GLU A 74 35.25 -23.05 -38.75
CA GLU A 74 35.63 -24.25 -39.52
C GLU A 74 36.42 -25.28 -38.70
N LEU A 75 36.09 -25.45 -37.42
CA LEU A 75 36.74 -26.44 -36.55
C LEU A 75 36.74 -27.84 -37.20
N ASP A 76 35.59 -28.24 -37.73
CA ASP A 76 35.39 -29.50 -38.43
C ASP A 76 34.53 -29.30 -39.69
N LEU A 77 35.06 -29.71 -40.84
CA LEU A 77 34.42 -29.64 -42.15
C LEU A 77 33.85 -30.99 -42.60
N SER A 78 33.93 -32.02 -41.74
CA SER A 78 33.41 -33.36 -42.01
C SER A 78 31.86 -33.37 -42.06
N LYS A 79 31.30 -34.35 -42.79
CA LYS A 79 29.85 -34.53 -42.89
C LYS A 79 29.26 -35.01 -41.56
N GLU A 80 30.07 -35.72 -40.77
CA GLU A 80 29.73 -36.27 -39.48
C GLU A 80 29.50 -35.16 -38.45
N ALA A 81 30.41 -34.17 -38.38
CA ALA A 81 30.23 -33.00 -37.52
C ALA A 81 28.97 -32.20 -37.86
N PHE A 82 28.58 -32.18 -39.14
CA PHE A 82 27.36 -31.53 -39.62
C PHE A 82 26.07 -32.26 -39.20
N LEU A 83 26.11 -33.60 -39.07
CA LEU A 83 24.94 -34.43 -38.78
C LEU A 83 24.79 -34.79 -37.30
N PHE A 84 25.90 -35.06 -36.61
CA PHE A 84 25.90 -35.66 -35.27
C PHE A 84 26.41 -34.71 -34.18
N ASN A 85 26.89 -33.52 -34.55
CA ASN A 85 27.44 -32.50 -33.65
C ASN A 85 28.52 -33.01 -32.66
N ASP A 86 29.16 -34.14 -32.95
CA ASP A 86 30.25 -34.74 -32.20
C ASP A 86 31.52 -34.69 -33.06
N THR A 87 32.65 -34.33 -32.46
CA THR A 87 33.95 -34.21 -33.16
C THR A 87 35.13 -34.40 -32.21
N PRO A 88 36.14 -35.20 -32.58
CA PRO A 88 37.37 -35.33 -31.79
C PRO A 88 38.21 -34.04 -31.80
N LYS A 89 37.93 -33.09 -32.70
CA LYS A 89 38.69 -31.84 -32.82
C LYS A 89 38.38 -30.84 -31.70
N GLU A 90 37.20 -30.91 -31.09
CA GLU A 90 36.82 -30.05 -29.96
C GLU A 90 37.79 -30.20 -28.77
N PRO A 91 38.02 -31.42 -28.21
CA PRO A 91 38.96 -31.59 -27.11
C PRO A 91 40.42 -31.33 -27.52
N GLU A 92 40.81 -31.59 -28.78
CA GLU A 92 42.16 -31.30 -29.28
C GLU A 92 42.47 -29.79 -29.27
N TRP A 93 41.56 -28.98 -29.83
CA TRP A 93 41.71 -27.52 -29.85
C TRP A 93 41.57 -26.91 -28.46
N MET A 94 40.66 -27.42 -27.62
CA MET A 94 40.57 -27.00 -26.21
C MET A 94 41.90 -27.22 -25.47
N LEU A 95 42.53 -28.39 -25.64
CA LEU A 95 43.83 -28.68 -25.03
C LEU A 95 44.95 -27.79 -25.59
N ALA A 96 44.93 -27.52 -26.89
CA ALA A 96 45.91 -26.63 -27.52
C ALA A 96 45.80 -25.19 -26.99
N VAL A 97 44.56 -24.68 -26.79
CA VAL A 97 44.32 -23.37 -26.17
C VAL A 97 44.83 -23.36 -24.75
N TYR A 98 44.44 -24.34 -23.92
CA TYR A 98 44.89 -24.43 -22.52
C TYR A 98 46.41 -24.40 -22.39
N LYS A 99 47.14 -25.11 -23.27
CA LYS A 99 48.62 -25.09 -23.31
C LYS A 99 49.21 -23.79 -23.84
N GLY A 100 48.45 -23.01 -24.60
CA GLY A 100 48.87 -21.74 -25.19
C GLY A 100 48.60 -20.51 -24.32
N LEU A 101 47.76 -20.61 -23.29
CA LEU A 101 47.45 -19.50 -22.37
C LEU A 101 48.72 -18.95 -21.71
N HIS A 102 48.66 -17.68 -21.27
CA HIS A 102 49.80 -17.00 -20.67
C HIS A 102 50.36 -17.78 -19.46
N PRO A 103 51.68 -18.08 -19.41
CA PRO A 103 52.25 -18.98 -18.40
C PRO A 103 52.24 -18.41 -16.98
N ASP A 104 52.26 -17.08 -16.84
CA ASP A 104 52.37 -16.41 -15.54
C ASP A 104 51.05 -16.34 -14.74
N ALA A 105 49.97 -16.95 -15.23
CA ALA A 105 48.70 -17.05 -14.50
C ALA A 105 48.02 -18.40 -14.70
N LYS A 106 47.17 -18.77 -13.74
CA LYS A 106 46.33 -19.96 -13.83
C LYS A 106 44.94 -19.57 -14.27
N TYR A 107 44.38 -20.34 -15.20
CA TYR A 107 43.08 -20.09 -15.79
C TYR A 107 42.13 -21.27 -15.56
N ALA A 108 40.86 -20.96 -15.34
CA ALA A 108 39.77 -21.91 -15.32
C ALA A 108 38.95 -21.78 -16.61
N LEU A 109 38.53 -22.91 -17.19
CA LEU A 109 37.52 -22.93 -18.26
C LEU A 109 36.15 -22.70 -17.62
N VAL A 110 35.49 -21.60 -17.97
CA VAL A 110 34.14 -21.27 -17.48
C VAL A 110 33.09 -21.96 -18.34
N LYS A 111 33.22 -21.84 -19.67
CA LYS A 111 32.23 -22.37 -20.61
C LYS A 111 32.82 -22.62 -22.00
N LEU A 112 32.29 -23.64 -22.65
CA LEU A 112 32.48 -23.95 -24.07
C LEU A 112 31.10 -24.00 -24.73
N VAL A 113 30.99 -23.41 -25.91
CA VAL A 113 29.81 -23.57 -26.79
C VAL A 113 30.27 -23.84 -28.22
N ARG A 114 29.58 -24.75 -28.91
CA ARG A 114 29.88 -25.09 -30.31
C ARG A 114 28.62 -25.32 -31.14
N LEU A 115 28.67 -24.84 -32.38
CA LEU A 115 27.71 -25.12 -33.44
C LEU A 115 28.48 -25.60 -34.67
N VAL A 116 28.46 -26.91 -34.94
CA VAL A 116 29.22 -27.54 -36.03
C VAL A 116 30.71 -27.14 -35.93
N GLY A 117 31.20 -26.25 -36.80
CA GLY A 117 32.59 -25.78 -36.82
C GLY A 117 32.82 -24.43 -36.13
N ILE A 118 31.80 -23.81 -35.54
CA ILE A 118 31.89 -22.52 -34.85
C ILE A 118 31.97 -22.79 -33.35
N MET A 119 33.10 -22.50 -32.71
CA MET A 119 33.35 -22.82 -31.30
C MET A 119 33.84 -21.59 -30.53
N LEU A 120 33.32 -21.36 -29.34
CA LEU A 120 33.77 -20.29 -28.44
C LEU A 120 34.18 -20.89 -27.10
N LEU A 121 35.40 -20.57 -26.68
CA LEU A 121 35.97 -20.95 -25.39
C LEU A 121 36.09 -19.72 -24.50
N PHE A 122 35.62 -19.84 -23.26
CA PHE A 122 35.74 -18.81 -22.26
C PHE A 122 36.60 -19.31 -21.08
N TYR A 123 37.81 -18.77 -20.97
CA TYR A 123 38.69 -18.93 -19.82
C TYR A 123 38.79 -17.63 -19.02
N VAL A 124 38.99 -17.76 -17.71
CA VAL A 124 39.20 -16.64 -16.80
C VAL A 124 40.33 -16.97 -15.83
N LYS A 125 41.08 -15.97 -15.34
CA LYS A 125 41.98 -16.17 -14.21
C LYS A 125 41.20 -16.74 -13.02
N VAL A 126 41.82 -17.71 -12.32
CA VAL A 126 41.17 -18.43 -11.22
C VAL A 126 40.63 -17.50 -10.13
N GLU A 127 41.29 -16.37 -9.86
CA GLU A 127 40.86 -15.38 -8.86
C GLU A 127 39.53 -14.68 -9.19
N HIS A 128 39.18 -14.54 -10.48
CA HIS A 128 37.95 -13.90 -10.94
C HIS A 128 36.78 -14.89 -11.10
N ALA A 129 37.06 -16.19 -11.09
CA ALA A 129 36.05 -17.22 -11.37
C ALA A 129 34.86 -17.20 -10.39
N ALA A 130 35.09 -16.82 -9.12
CA ALA A 130 34.04 -16.73 -8.10
C ALA A 130 33.08 -15.55 -8.30
N HIS A 131 33.42 -14.59 -9.16
CA HIS A 131 32.63 -13.39 -9.43
C HIS A 131 31.85 -13.47 -10.75
N ILE A 132 31.86 -14.63 -11.40
CA ILE A 132 31.07 -14.90 -12.61
C ILE A 132 29.77 -15.59 -12.21
N SER A 133 28.65 -15.04 -12.66
CA SER A 133 27.28 -15.55 -12.44
C SER A 133 26.49 -15.58 -13.75
N GLU A 134 25.31 -16.22 -13.70
CA GLU A 134 24.31 -16.24 -14.78
C GLU A 134 24.88 -16.60 -16.18
N VAL A 135 25.71 -17.64 -16.23
CA VAL A 135 26.38 -18.08 -17.46
C VAL A 135 25.42 -18.87 -18.35
N GLU A 136 25.03 -18.27 -19.47
CA GLU A 136 24.12 -18.88 -20.47
C GLU A 136 24.76 -18.92 -21.85
N VAL A 137 24.35 -19.89 -22.66
CA VAL A 137 24.92 -20.09 -24.01
C VAL A 137 23.83 -20.32 -25.03
N GLU A 138 24.05 -19.80 -26.24
CA GLU A 138 23.11 -19.97 -27.34
C GLU A 138 23.81 -20.16 -28.67
N SER A 139 23.08 -20.71 -29.64
CA SER A 139 23.57 -20.91 -30.99
C SER A 139 22.51 -20.68 -32.05
N VAL A 140 22.90 -20.06 -33.17
CA VAL A 140 22.02 -19.73 -34.29
C VAL A 140 22.68 -20.14 -35.59
N GLY A 141 22.11 -21.11 -36.29
CA GLY A 141 22.51 -21.45 -37.66
C GLY A 141 21.88 -20.51 -38.70
N THR A 142 22.70 -19.97 -39.59
CA THR A 142 22.32 -19.11 -40.73
C THR A 142 22.75 -19.68 -42.08
N GLY A 143 23.33 -20.88 -42.11
CA GLY A 143 23.88 -21.50 -43.32
C GLY A 143 22.83 -21.99 -44.30
N VAL A 144 22.94 -23.23 -44.76
CA VAL A 144 22.02 -23.77 -45.78
C VAL A 144 20.57 -23.63 -45.31
N MET A 145 19.69 -23.16 -46.22
CA MET A 145 18.28 -22.79 -45.93
C MET A 145 18.09 -21.74 -44.82
N GLY A 146 19.12 -20.97 -44.46
CA GLY A 146 19.08 -19.98 -43.38
C GLY A 146 18.96 -20.56 -41.98
N ARG A 147 19.19 -21.88 -41.82
CA ARG A 147 18.95 -22.60 -40.56
C ARG A 147 20.07 -23.54 -40.15
N LEU A 148 20.86 -24.06 -41.09
CA LEU A 148 21.89 -25.04 -40.80
C LEU A 148 23.15 -24.40 -40.20
N GLY A 149 23.85 -25.13 -39.34
CA GLY A 149 24.93 -24.61 -38.49
C GLY A 149 26.30 -24.43 -39.15
N ASN A 150 26.42 -24.68 -40.46
CA ASN A 150 27.68 -24.50 -41.19
C ASN A 150 28.11 -23.02 -41.33
N LYS A 151 27.16 -22.10 -41.13
CA LYS A 151 27.33 -20.66 -40.92
C LYS A 151 26.38 -20.24 -39.81
N GLY A 152 26.69 -19.15 -39.12
CA GLY A 152 25.88 -18.68 -38.01
C GLY A 152 26.72 -18.10 -36.88
N ALA A 153 26.24 -18.27 -35.65
CA ALA A 153 26.96 -17.83 -34.46
C ALA A 153 26.70 -18.74 -33.26
N VAL A 154 27.66 -18.72 -32.35
CA VAL A 154 27.50 -19.16 -30.97
C VAL A 154 27.80 -17.98 -30.05
N ALA A 155 27.17 -17.95 -28.88
CA ALA A 155 27.45 -16.91 -27.91
C ALA A 155 27.42 -17.44 -26.48
N ILE A 156 28.19 -16.76 -25.63
CA ILE A 156 28.20 -16.95 -24.18
C ILE A 156 27.84 -15.60 -23.58
N ARG A 157 26.80 -15.56 -22.74
CA ARG A 157 26.52 -14.41 -21.87
C ARG A 157 26.80 -14.78 -20.43
N PHE A 158 27.22 -13.81 -19.66
CA PHE A 158 27.49 -13.96 -18.24
C PHE A 158 27.46 -12.59 -17.57
N GLN A 159 27.28 -12.62 -16.26
CA GLN A 159 27.48 -11.45 -15.42
C GLN A 159 28.84 -11.59 -14.72
N PHE A 160 29.62 -10.52 -14.73
CA PHE A 160 30.87 -10.42 -13.97
C PHE A 160 30.76 -9.23 -13.02
N HIS A 161 30.79 -9.52 -11.72
CA HIS A 161 30.33 -8.58 -10.68
C HIS A 161 28.94 -8.00 -11.03
N ASN A 162 28.84 -6.70 -11.28
CA ASN A 162 27.57 -6.02 -11.59
C ASN A 162 27.52 -5.53 -13.04
N SER A 163 28.20 -6.24 -13.95
CA SER A 163 28.25 -5.91 -15.38
C SER A 163 27.83 -7.11 -16.23
N ASP A 164 26.86 -6.91 -17.10
CA ASP A 164 26.37 -7.95 -18.02
C ASP A 164 27.16 -7.93 -19.34
N ILE A 165 27.75 -9.07 -19.68
CA ILE A 165 28.65 -9.23 -20.82
C ILE A 165 28.12 -10.33 -21.76
N CYS A 166 28.12 -10.07 -23.06
CA CYS A 166 27.77 -11.05 -24.09
C CYS A 166 28.88 -11.14 -25.14
N VAL A 167 29.35 -12.36 -25.40
CA VAL A 167 30.43 -12.65 -26.33
C VAL A 167 29.89 -13.49 -27.46
N VAL A 168 30.02 -13.03 -28.69
CA VAL A 168 29.48 -13.67 -29.89
C VAL A 168 30.63 -14.07 -30.81
N ASN A 169 30.72 -15.36 -31.12
CA ASN A 169 31.54 -15.87 -32.22
C ASN A 169 30.65 -16.15 -33.43
N SER A 170 30.95 -15.54 -34.58
CA SER A 170 30.20 -15.81 -35.81
C SER A 170 31.06 -16.26 -36.98
N HIS A 171 30.45 -17.06 -37.86
CA HIS A 171 30.99 -17.39 -39.17
C HIS A 171 29.90 -17.05 -40.21
N LEU A 172 30.06 -15.92 -40.89
CA LEU A 172 29.04 -15.37 -41.80
C LEU A 172 29.21 -15.90 -43.23
N ALA A 173 28.20 -15.68 -44.08
CA ALA A 173 28.21 -16.10 -45.48
C ALA A 173 29.49 -15.71 -46.24
N ALA A 174 30.06 -16.68 -46.95
CA ALA A 174 31.25 -16.52 -47.78
C ALA A 174 30.90 -15.95 -49.17
N HIS A 175 31.93 -15.78 -50.02
CA HIS A 175 31.89 -15.19 -51.38
C HIS A 175 31.85 -13.66 -51.40
N THR A 176 32.56 -13.07 -52.36
CA THR A 176 32.83 -11.63 -52.39
C THR A 176 31.55 -10.83 -52.64
N GLU A 177 30.67 -11.35 -53.47
CA GLU A 177 29.43 -10.71 -53.92
C GLU A 177 28.32 -10.73 -52.86
N GLU A 178 28.45 -11.55 -51.82
CA GLU A 178 27.37 -11.87 -50.88
C GLU A 178 27.37 -10.99 -49.60
N PHE A 179 27.68 -9.69 -49.72
CA PHE A 179 27.74 -8.82 -48.54
C PHE A 179 26.35 -8.52 -47.96
N GLU A 180 25.32 -8.39 -48.79
CA GLU A 180 23.93 -8.27 -48.30
C GLU A 180 23.50 -9.53 -47.56
N ARG A 181 23.99 -10.70 -47.98
CA ARG A 181 23.74 -11.94 -47.24
C ARG A 181 24.43 -11.95 -45.88
N ARG A 182 25.67 -11.45 -45.78
CA ARG A 182 26.35 -11.26 -44.48
C ARG A 182 25.60 -10.29 -43.58
N ASN A 183 25.06 -9.21 -44.15
CA ASN A 183 24.21 -8.28 -43.41
C ASN A 183 22.95 -8.96 -42.88
N GLN A 184 22.33 -9.81 -43.70
CA GLN A 184 21.15 -10.58 -43.31
C GLN A 184 21.48 -11.62 -42.23
N ASP A 185 22.61 -12.32 -42.34
CA ASP A 185 23.08 -13.26 -41.31
C ASP A 185 23.26 -12.55 -39.96
N PHE A 186 23.90 -11.38 -39.93
CA PHE A 186 24.03 -10.55 -38.73
C PHE A 186 22.66 -10.21 -38.11
N LYS A 187 21.71 -9.74 -38.92
CA LYS A 187 20.35 -9.39 -38.49
C LYS A 187 19.60 -10.60 -37.94
N ASP A 188 19.74 -11.75 -38.59
CA ASP A 188 19.10 -13.00 -38.15
C ASP A 188 19.70 -13.52 -36.85
N ILE A 189 21.02 -13.43 -36.65
CA ILE A 189 21.68 -13.76 -35.38
C ILE A 189 21.14 -12.85 -34.27
N CYS A 190 21.15 -11.53 -34.48
CA CYS A 190 20.65 -10.56 -33.49
C CYS A 190 19.18 -10.80 -33.11
N ARG A 191 18.35 -11.20 -34.06
CA ARG A 191 16.91 -11.42 -33.85
C ARG A 191 16.60 -12.75 -33.16
N ARG A 192 17.34 -13.81 -33.52
CA ARG A 192 17.02 -15.19 -33.10
C ARG A 192 17.75 -15.64 -31.85
N MET A 193 18.89 -15.03 -31.52
CA MET A 193 19.66 -15.39 -30.33
C MET A 193 19.04 -14.78 -29.08
N GLN A 194 18.51 -15.66 -28.21
CA GLN A 194 17.78 -15.29 -27.00
C GLN A 194 18.22 -16.18 -25.85
N PHE A 195 18.69 -15.57 -24.76
CA PHE A 195 19.14 -16.28 -23.57
C PHE A 195 18.03 -16.33 -22.52
N SER A 196 17.87 -17.48 -21.87
CA SER A 196 16.96 -17.61 -20.73
C SER A 196 17.47 -16.81 -19.54
N GLN A 197 16.54 -16.37 -18.68
CA GLN A 197 16.86 -15.71 -17.41
C GLN A 197 16.43 -16.60 -16.24
N ASP A 198 17.10 -16.47 -15.09
CA ASP A 198 16.76 -17.21 -13.87
C ASP A 198 15.33 -16.90 -13.39
N ASP A 199 14.90 -15.64 -13.54
CA ASP A 199 13.51 -15.25 -13.33
C ASP A 199 12.67 -15.54 -14.58
N LEU A 200 11.91 -16.63 -14.53
CA LEU A 200 11.03 -17.09 -15.60
C LEU A 200 9.88 -16.13 -15.93
N THR A 201 9.65 -15.09 -15.12
CA THR A 201 8.64 -14.05 -15.40
C THR A 201 9.15 -12.97 -16.35
N LEU A 202 10.48 -12.85 -16.50
CA LEU A 202 11.10 -11.87 -17.38
C LEU A 202 11.26 -12.41 -18.82
N PRO A 203 11.20 -11.53 -19.84
CA PRO A 203 11.40 -11.95 -21.22
C PRO A 203 12.87 -12.34 -21.48
N PRO A 204 13.14 -13.28 -22.42
CA PRO A 204 14.52 -13.66 -22.77
C PRO A 204 15.40 -12.46 -23.14
N LEU A 205 16.67 -12.50 -22.73
CA LEU A 205 17.65 -11.48 -23.07
C LEU A 205 18.12 -11.66 -24.51
N THR A 206 18.16 -10.58 -25.28
CA THR A 206 18.83 -10.55 -26.59
C THR A 206 20.25 -10.03 -26.44
N ILE A 207 21.10 -10.28 -27.45
CA ILE A 207 22.52 -9.84 -27.46
C ILE A 207 22.65 -8.36 -27.07
N MET A 208 21.85 -7.48 -27.69
CA MET A 208 21.94 -6.02 -27.54
C MET A 208 21.46 -5.47 -26.19
N LYS A 209 20.92 -6.31 -25.28
CA LYS A 209 20.49 -5.89 -23.95
C LYS A 209 21.61 -5.89 -22.91
N HIS A 210 22.78 -6.44 -23.23
CA HIS A 210 23.94 -6.49 -22.34
C HIS A 210 24.69 -5.14 -22.30
N ASN A 211 25.40 -4.87 -21.20
CA ASN A 211 26.18 -3.63 -21.05
C ASN A 211 27.41 -3.62 -21.95
N VAL A 212 28.03 -4.79 -22.10
CA VAL A 212 29.20 -5.02 -22.96
C VAL A 212 28.87 -6.15 -23.93
N VAL A 213 29.03 -5.90 -25.22
CA VAL A 213 28.92 -6.91 -26.27
C VAL A 213 30.24 -6.98 -27.01
N LEU A 214 30.83 -8.18 -27.07
CA LEU A 214 32.08 -8.47 -27.75
C LEU A 214 31.77 -9.42 -28.91
N TRP A 215 31.98 -8.96 -30.14
CA TRP A 215 31.64 -9.73 -31.34
C TRP A 215 32.89 -10.01 -32.15
N LEU A 216 33.20 -11.28 -32.33
CA LEU A 216 34.39 -11.72 -33.04
C LEU A 216 34.06 -12.86 -34.00
N GLY A 217 34.93 -13.09 -34.98
CA GLY A 217 34.77 -14.23 -35.87
C GLY A 217 35.31 -14.04 -37.27
N ASP A 218 35.03 -15.03 -38.13
CA ASP A 218 35.15 -14.89 -39.57
C ASP A 218 33.86 -14.25 -40.10
N LEU A 219 33.89 -12.92 -40.17
CA LEU A 219 32.76 -12.14 -40.67
C LEU A 219 32.67 -12.16 -42.19
N ASN A 220 33.69 -12.69 -42.88
CA ASN A 220 33.74 -12.94 -44.32
C ASN A 220 33.54 -11.73 -45.24
N TYR A 221 33.53 -10.50 -44.71
CA TYR A 221 33.55 -9.30 -45.54
C TYR A 221 34.87 -9.20 -46.29
N ARG A 222 34.81 -8.69 -47.53
CA ARG A 222 35.92 -8.69 -48.48
C ARG A 222 36.32 -7.27 -48.85
N ILE A 223 37.51 -7.15 -49.44
CA ILE A 223 37.91 -5.96 -50.17
C ILE A 223 37.24 -6.05 -51.56
N SER A 224 36.52 -5.00 -51.96
CA SER A 224 35.88 -4.91 -53.27
C SER A 224 36.46 -3.79 -54.12
N ASP A 225 36.06 -3.76 -55.40
CA ASP A 225 36.36 -2.65 -56.32
C ASP A 225 37.86 -2.45 -56.63
N LEU A 226 38.69 -3.45 -56.32
CA LEU A 226 40.11 -3.50 -56.64
C LEU A 226 40.47 -4.87 -57.23
N GLU A 227 41.34 -4.86 -58.25
CA GLU A 227 41.92 -6.07 -58.83
C GLU A 227 42.94 -6.72 -57.88
N VAL A 228 43.10 -8.04 -57.98
CA VAL A 228 43.96 -8.83 -57.08
C VAL A 228 45.41 -8.32 -57.01
N ASP A 229 45.98 -7.92 -58.15
CA ASP A 229 47.36 -7.42 -58.21
C ASP A 229 47.49 -6.05 -57.55
N HIS A 230 46.49 -5.18 -57.69
CA HIS A 230 46.46 -3.88 -57.03
C HIS A 230 46.37 -4.05 -55.51
N VAL A 231 45.53 -4.97 -55.04
CA VAL A 231 45.43 -5.30 -53.60
C VAL A 231 46.78 -5.78 -53.07
N LYS A 232 47.44 -6.71 -53.77
CA LYS A 232 48.77 -7.21 -53.39
C LYS A 232 49.83 -6.10 -53.39
N ASP A 233 49.77 -5.17 -54.34
CA ASP A 233 50.67 -4.01 -54.41
C ASP A 233 50.49 -3.05 -53.22
N LEU A 234 49.24 -2.76 -52.83
CA LEU A 234 48.95 -1.92 -51.65
C LEU A 234 49.43 -2.60 -50.36
N ILE A 235 49.22 -3.91 -50.23
CA ILE A 235 49.72 -4.69 -49.09
C ILE A 235 51.25 -4.66 -49.03
N ALA A 236 51.93 -4.84 -50.17
CA ALA A 236 53.39 -4.78 -50.24
C ALA A 236 53.94 -3.40 -49.85
N LYS A 237 53.20 -2.33 -50.16
CA LYS A 237 53.51 -0.95 -49.75
C LYS A 237 53.09 -0.61 -48.31
N LYS A 238 52.38 -1.52 -47.64
CA LYS A 238 51.74 -1.31 -46.32
C LYS A 238 50.76 -0.13 -46.30
N ASP A 239 50.13 0.16 -47.44
CA ASP A 239 49.09 1.17 -47.57
C ASP A 239 47.73 0.57 -47.18
N PHE A 240 47.61 0.24 -45.88
CA PHE A 240 46.41 -0.39 -45.34
C PHE A 240 45.24 0.59 -45.25
N GLU A 241 45.50 1.89 -45.09
CA GLU A 241 44.47 2.92 -45.07
C GLU A 241 43.69 2.97 -46.39
N THR A 242 44.39 3.05 -47.52
CA THR A 242 43.75 3.02 -48.84
C THR A 242 42.99 1.71 -49.04
N LEU A 243 43.58 0.58 -48.65
CA LEU A 243 42.95 -0.72 -48.80
C LEU A 243 41.68 -0.86 -47.93
N TYR A 244 41.68 -0.31 -46.72
CA TYR A 244 40.56 -0.35 -45.78
C TYR A 244 39.36 0.47 -46.27
N ASN A 245 39.58 1.52 -47.07
CA ASN A 245 38.48 2.27 -47.71
C ASN A 245 37.67 1.41 -48.70
N HIS A 246 38.22 0.29 -49.16
CA HIS A 246 37.56 -0.69 -50.02
C HIS A 246 37.00 -1.90 -49.26
N ASP A 247 37.10 -1.91 -47.92
CA ASP A 247 36.57 -2.98 -47.07
C ASP A 247 35.03 -2.92 -47.01
N GLN A 248 34.38 -4.05 -47.28
CA GLN A 248 32.92 -4.12 -47.23
C GLN A 248 32.38 -3.92 -45.82
N LEU A 249 33.00 -4.46 -44.77
CA LEU A 249 32.48 -4.30 -43.40
C LEU A 249 32.50 -2.84 -42.99
N LYS A 250 33.62 -2.14 -43.24
CA LYS A 250 33.74 -0.70 -43.03
C LYS A 250 32.58 0.06 -43.67
N ARG A 251 32.36 -0.12 -44.97
CA ARG A 251 31.27 0.59 -45.67
C ARG A 251 29.90 0.28 -45.09
N GLN A 252 29.63 -1.00 -44.79
CA GLN A 252 28.32 -1.40 -44.24
C GLN A 252 28.10 -0.91 -42.80
N MET A 253 29.16 -0.68 -42.03
CA MET A 253 29.10 -0.01 -40.72
C MET A 253 28.92 1.51 -40.85
N ASP A 254 29.67 2.15 -41.76
CA ASP A 254 29.58 3.59 -42.02
C ASP A 254 28.19 3.99 -42.55
N GLU A 255 27.55 3.11 -43.33
CA GLU A 255 26.16 3.25 -43.82
C GLU A 255 25.11 2.85 -42.76
N GLU A 256 25.53 2.47 -41.55
CA GLU A 256 24.68 2.03 -40.44
C GLU A 256 23.74 0.84 -40.77
N VAL A 257 24.12 0.00 -41.73
CA VAL A 257 23.31 -1.17 -42.17
C VAL A 257 23.44 -2.35 -41.20
N VAL A 258 24.62 -2.49 -40.58
CA VAL A 258 25.01 -3.55 -39.65
C VAL A 258 25.86 -3.01 -38.51
N PHE A 259 25.95 -3.75 -37.40
CA PHE A 259 26.82 -3.43 -36.27
C PHE A 259 26.65 -1.99 -35.74
N VAL A 260 25.43 -1.45 -35.77
CA VAL A 260 25.15 -0.08 -35.32
C VAL A 260 25.52 0.13 -33.84
N GLY A 261 26.39 1.11 -33.62
CA GLY A 261 26.95 1.45 -32.32
C GLY A 261 28.06 0.50 -31.83
N PHE A 262 28.55 -0.40 -32.67
CA PHE A 262 29.81 -1.10 -32.42
C PHE A 262 31.00 -0.24 -32.84
N THR A 263 32.15 -0.55 -32.26
CA THR A 263 33.45 0.02 -32.57
C THR A 263 34.38 -1.11 -32.99
N GLU A 264 35.23 -0.83 -33.97
CA GLU A 264 36.33 -1.67 -34.39
C GLU A 264 37.64 -0.88 -34.21
N GLY A 265 38.72 -1.59 -33.90
CA GLY A 265 40.04 -1.00 -33.79
C GLY A 265 40.60 -0.54 -35.12
N GLU A 266 41.59 0.37 -35.07
CA GLU A 266 42.40 0.67 -36.25
C GLU A 266 43.10 -0.60 -36.74
N ILE A 267 43.03 -0.87 -38.04
CA ILE A 267 43.66 -2.03 -38.67
C ILE A 267 45.01 -1.62 -39.23
N ASP A 268 46.08 -2.00 -38.54
CA ASP A 268 47.49 -1.73 -38.91
C ASP A 268 48.23 -2.99 -39.39
N PHE A 269 47.50 -4.09 -39.61
CA PHE A 269 48.03 -5.38 -40.03
C PHE A 269 47.49 -5.82 -41.40
N GLN A 270 48.27 -6.63 -42.12
CA GLN A 270 47.89 -7.10 -43.46
C GLN A 270 46.67 -8.05 -43.43
N PRO A 271 45.94 -8.19 -44.55
CA PRO A 271 44.81 -9.11 -44.67
C PRO A 271 45.11 -10.54 -44.18
N THR A 272 44.13 -11.14 -43.51
CA THR A 272 44.28 -12.43 -42.81
C THR A 272 43.84 -13.62 -43.65
N TYR A 273 43.22 -13.36 -44.80
CA TYR A 273 42.78 -14.34 -45.79
C TYR A 273 43.24 -13.89 -47.18
N LYS A 274 43.56 -14.75 -48.16
CA LYS A 274 43.68 -16.22 -48.12
C LYS A 274 45.13 -16.62 -48.39
N TYR A 275 45.67 -17.50 -47.57
CA TYR A 275 47.03 -18.01 -47.69
C TYR A 275 47.06 -19.46 -48.17
N ASP A 276 48.15 -19.88 -48.77
CA ASP A 276 48.44 -21.30 -48.98
C ASP A 276 48.78 -21.93 -47.61
N THR A 277 48.04 -22.99 -47.25
CA THR A 277 48.17 -23.68 -45.95
C THR A 277 49.61 -24.12 -45.68
N GLY A 278 50.13 -23.80 -44.49
CA GLY A 278 51.51 -24.09 -44.10
C GLY A 278 52.52 -23.01 -44.53
N SER A 279 52.09 -21.90 -45.11
CA SER A 279 52.96 -20.85 -45.63
C SER A 279 52.44 -19.43 -45.33
N ASP A 280 53.23 -18.43 -45.74
CA ASP A 280 52.80 -17.01 -45.79
C ASP A 280 52.62 -16.54 -47.24
N GLN A 281 52.52 -17.47 -48.19
CA GLN A 281 52.23 -17.16 -49.58
C GLN A 281 50.72 -16.95 -49.74
N TRP A 282 50.34 -15.96 -50.54
CA TRP A 282 48.95 -15.76 -50.95
C TRP A 282 48.46 -16.93 -51.79
N ASP A 283 47.14 -17.15 -51.81
CA ASP A 283 46.47 -18.22 -52.56
C ASP A 283 46.99 -18.37 -54.00
N THR A 284 47.72 -19.46 -54.25
CA THR A 284 48.24 -19.83 -55.58
C THR A 284 47.30 -20.78 -56.34
N SER A 285 46.15 -21.12 -55.76
CA SER A 285 45.16 -21.95 -56.43
C SER A 285 44.57 -21.27 -57.68
N GLU A 286 43.91 -22.05 -58.54
CA GLU A 286 43.22 -21.55 -59.73
C GLU A 286 42.18 -20.45 -59.42
N LYS A 287 41.68 -20.40 -58.17
CA LYS A 287 40.70 -19.40 -57.73
C LYS A 287 41.32 -18.05 -57.40
N CYS A 288 42.65 -17.99 -57.20
CA CYS A 288 43.45 -16.80 -56.92
C CYS A 288 42.68 -15.75 -56.10
N ARG A 289 42.25 -16.13 -54.89
CA ARG A 289 41.36 -15.28 -54.08
C ARG A 289 42.05 -13.97 -53.73
N VAL A 290 41.30 -12.87 -53.86
CA VAL A 290 41.72 -11.54 -53.41
C VAL A 290 41.94 -11.59 -51.89
N PRO A 291 43.08 -11.10 -51.38
CA PRO A 291 43.28 -10.98 -49.94
C PRO A 291 42.18 -10.14 -49.27
N ALA A 292 41.77 -10.48 -48.05
CA ALA A 292 40.72 -9.80 -47.29
C ALA A 292 40.92 -9.87 -45.77
N TRP A 293 40.39 -8.87 -45.05
CA TRP A 293 40.22 -8.91 -43.60
C TRP A 293 38.88 -9.57 -43.25
N CYS A 294 38.85 -10.90 -43.37
CA CYS A 294 37.68 -11.70 -43.02
C CYS A 294 37.50 -11.81 -41.49
N ASP A 295 38.61 -11.90 -40.75
CA ASP A 295 38.66 -12.18 -39.32
C ASP A 295 38.66 -10.88 -38.52
N ARG A 296 37.56 -10.60 -37.79
CA ARG A 296 37.30 -9.27 -37.21
C ARG A 296 36.89 -9.35 -35.76
N ILE A 297 37.15 -8.27 -35.01
CA ILE A 297 36.80 -8.15 -33.59
C ILE A 297 36.23 -6.75 -33.37
N LEU A 298 34.97 -6.71 -32.96
CA LEU A 298 34.20 -5.50 -32.68
C LEU A 298 33.67 -5.55 -31.26
N TRP A 299 33.38 -4.38 -30.69
CA TRP A 299 32.75 -4.29 -29.37
C TRP A 299 31.72 -3.18 -29.32
N LYS A 300 30.80 -3.28 -28.36
CA LYS A 300 29.82 -2.26 -28.03
C LYS A 300 29.69 -2.17 -26.52
N GLY A 301 29.76 -0.96 -25.98
CA GLY A 301 29.69 -0.71 -24.54
C GLY A 301 30.36 0.61 -24.17
N LYS A 302 30.36 0.93 -22.87
CA LYS A 302 31.05 2.09 -22.30
C LYS A 302 32.29 1.62 -21.55
N ASN A 303 33.25 2.54 -21.33
CA ASN A 303 34.47 2.28 -20.57
C ASN A 303 35.30 1.11 -21.10
N ILE A 304 35.38 0.99 -22.43
CA ILE A 304 36.20 0.00 -23.12
C ILE A 304 37.34 0.74 -23.81
N LYS A 305 38.57 0.37 -23.48
CA LYS A 305 39.78 0.87 -24.13
C LYS A 305 40.49 -0.29 -24.82
N GLN A 306 40.68 -0.19 -26.12
CA GLN A 306 41.51 -1.16 -26.84
C GLN A 306 42.99 -0.84 -26.65
N LEU A 307 43.78 -1.85 -26.31
CA LEU A 307 45.23 -1.74 -26.10
C LEU A 307 46.00 -2.25 -27.32
N HIS A 308 45.55 -3.37 -27.91
CA HIS A 308 46.16 -3.98 -29.09
C HIS A 308 45.09 -4.54 -30.01
N TYR A 309 45.33 -4.48 -31.31
CA TYR A 309 44.57 -5.20 -32.33
C TYR A 309 45.53 -5.67 -33.41
N GLN A 310 45.72 -6.99 -33.57
CA GLN A 310 46.81 -7.51 -34.39
C GLN A 310 46.51 -8.90 -34.96
N SER A 311 47.15 -9.23 -36.08
CA SER A 311 47.20 -10.58 -36.66
C SER A 311 48.49 -11.31 -36.28
N HIS A 312 48.46 -12.65 -36.32
CA HIS A 312 49.55 -13.51 -35.87
C HIS A 312 50.12 -14.36 -37.00
N MET A 313 51.00 -13.76 -37.82
CA MET A 313 51.63 -14.40 -38.99
C MET A 313 52.47 -15.63 -38.66
N THR A 314 52.93 -15.77 -37.41
CA THR A 314 53.72 -16.92 -36.95
C THR A 314 52.96 -18.23 -37.11
N LEU A 315 51.63 -18.23 -36.96
CA LEU A 315 50.80 -19.40 -37.14
C LEU A 315 50.46 -19.59 -38.63
N LYS A 316 50.70 -20.80 -39.13
CA LYS A 316 50.55 -21.16 -40.54
C LYS A 316 49.70 -22.40 -40.76
N THR A 317 49.09 -22.92 -39.68
CA THR A 317 48.26 -24.14 -39.74
C THR A 317 47.10 -24.02 -40.72
N SER A 318 46.48 -22.84 -40.85
CA SER A 318 45.30 -22.58 -41.69
C SER A 318 45.65 -21.73 -42.92
N ASP A 319 44.69 -21.57 -43.82
CA ASP A 319 44.69 -20.55 -44.88
C ASP A 319 44.24 -19.16 -44.37
N HIS A 320 43.84 -19.07 -43.10
CA HIS A 320 43.67 -17.81 -42.37
C HIS A 320 44.82 -17.58 -41.38
N LYS A 321 44.94 -16.34 -40.91
CA LYS A 321 45.83 -15.96 -39.80
C LYS A 321 45.00 -15.61 -38.56
N PRO A 322 45.37 -16.06 -37.35
CA PRO A 322 44.66 -15.70 -36.14
C PRO A 322 44.73 -14.20 -35.89
N VAL A 323 43.66 -13.64 -35.32
CA VAL A 323 43.58 -12.24 -34.91
C VAL A 323 43.35 -12.17 -33.41
N SER A 324 43.94 -11.19 -32.74
CA SER A 324 43.67 -10.89 -31.34
C SER A 324 43.41 -9.42 -31.10
N SER A 325 42.55 -9.11 -30.15
CA SER A 325 42.40 -7.79 -29.56
C SER A 325 42.51 -7.89 -28.05
N LEU A 326 43.29 -7.01 -27.42
CA LEU A 326 43.32 -6.86 -25.96
C LEU A 326 42.52 -5.62 -25.59
N LEU A 327 41.45 -5.79 -24.81
CA LEU A 327 40.61 -4.72 -24.31
C LEU A 327 40.80 -4.56 -22.81
N GLU A 328 40.82 -3.33 -22.32
CA GLU A 328 40.67 -2.99 -20.91
C GLU A 328 39.25 -2.46 -20.71
N ILE A 329 38.47 -3.14 -19.87
CA ILE A 329 37.04 -2.88 -19.69
C ILE A 329 36.80 -2.50 -18.23
N GLY A 330 36.16 -1.35 -18.01
CA GLY A 330 35.70 -0.91 -16.69
C GLY A 330 34.50 -1.73 -16.23
N ILE A 331 34.70 -2.57 -15.22
CA ILE A 331 33.67 -3.42 -14.62
C ILE A 331 33.14 -2.75 -13.36
N LYS A 332 31.81 -2.72 -13.22
CA LYS A 332 31.15 -2.20 -12.04
C LYS A 332 31.27 -3.20 -10.89
N VAL A 333 31.96 -2.80 -9.82
CA VAL A 333 32.10 -3.58 -8.59
C VAL A 333 31.46 -2.84 -7.42
N VAL A 334 30.54 -3.50 -6.72
CA VAL A 334 29.89 -2.92 -5.53
C VAL A 334 30.90 -2.78 -4.39
N ASN A 335 31.00 -1.57 -3.85
CA ASN A 335 31.72 -1.33 -2.60
C ASN A 335 30.81 -1.71 -1.42
N GLU A 336 31.14 -2.82 -0.74
CA GLU A 336 30.31 -3.37 0.35
C GLU A 336 30.11 -2.40 1.53
N GLU A 337 31.15 -1.65 1.91
CA GLU A 337 31.08 -0.70 3.02
C GLU A 337 30.13 0.47 2.71
N SER A 338 30.25 1.01 1.50
CA SER A 338 29.38 2.09 1.03
C SER A 338 27.94 1.61 0.84
N TYR A 339 27.76 0.40 0.27
CA TYR A 339 26.44 -0.23 0.16
C TYR A 339 25.78 -0.39 1.53
N LYS A 340 26.49 -0.93 2.51
CA LYS A 340 25.98 -1.14 3.87
C LYS A 340 25.60 0.18 4.55
N ARG A 341 26.47 1.20 4.47
CA ARG A 341 26.18 2.52 5.04
C ARG A 341 24.92 3.13 4.43
N THR A 342 24.83 3.15 3.10
CA THR A 342 23.66 3.70 2.39
C THR A 342 22.40 2.90 2.72
N PHE A 343 22.48 1.57 2.80
CA PHE A 343 21.35 0.74 3.21
C PHE A 343 20.86 1.09 4.62
N GLU A 344 21.76 1.23 5.58
CA GLU A 344 21.43 1.64 6.94
C GLU A 344 20.81 3.04 7.01
N GLU A 345 21.28 3.98 6.17
CA GLU A 345 20.70 5.33 6.07
C GLU A 345 19.25 5.30 5.56
N ILE A 346 18.95 4.53 4.50
CA ILE A 346 17.57 4.40 3.99
C ILE A 346 16.66 3.80 5.02
N VAL A 347 17.09 2.73 5.70
CA VAL A 347 16.26 2.08 6.72
C VAL A 347 15.91 3.08 7.81
N ARG A 348 16.87 3.91 8.24
CA ARG A 348 16.59 5.00 9.20
C ARG A 348 15.64 6.05 8.66
N ASP A 349 15.74 6.41 7.38
CA ASP A 349 14.83 7.37 6.75
C ASP A 349 13.42 6.79 6.61
N ILE A 350 13.28 5.50 6.30
CA ILE A 350 11.99 4.79 6.30
C ILE A 350 11.39 4.81 7.70
N ASP A 351 12.16 4.41 8.72
CA ASP A 351 11.71 4.40 10.12
C ASP A 351 11.27 5.81 10.55
N ARG A 352 12.00 6.85 10.13
CA ARG A 352 11.65 8.24 10.40
C ARG A 352 10.35 8.64 9.71
N LEU A 353 10.18 8.33 8.44
CA LEU A 353 8.96 8.63 7.67
C LEU A 353 7.74 7.90 8.23
N GLU A 354 7.89 6.64 8.65
CA GLU A 354 6.81 5.91 9.32
C GLU A 354 6.40 6.60 10.62
N ASN A 355 7.37 7.03 11.43
CA ASN A 355 7.10 7.76 12.66
C ASN A 355 6.44 9.13 12.42
N ASP A 356 6.90 9.88 11.41
CA ASP A 356 6.33 11.18 11.05
C ASP A 356 4.88 11.06 10.51
N CYS A 357 4.54 9.90 9.95
CA CYS A 357 3.19 9.57 9.47
C CYS A 357 2.23 9.09 10.56
N ILE A 358 2.65 8.92 11.82
CA ILE A 358 1.75 8.54 12.91
C ILE A 358 0.88 9.75 13.28
N PRO A 359 -0.46 9.67 13.18
CA PRO A 359 -1.35 10.76 13.55
C PRO A 359 -1.19 11.17 15.02
N SER A 360 -1.15 12.48 15.27
CA SER A 360 -0.99 13.04 16.61
C SER A 360 -1.90 14.25 16.80
N VAL A 361 -2.49 14.37 17.99
CA VAL A 361 -3.23 15.55 18.41
C VAL A 361 -2.82 16.01 19.80
N THR A 362 -3.01 17.30 20.08
CA THR A 362 -2.96 17.90 21.40
C THR A 362 -4.37 18.36 21.83
N LEU A 363 -4.73 18.07 23.08
CA LEU A 363 -6.00 18.48 23.69
C LEU A 363 -5.79 19.70 24.57
N SER A 364 -6.68 20.70 24.48
CA SER A 364 -6.63 21.89 25.35
C SER A 364 -6.79 21.55 26.83
N GLN A 365 -7.61 20.54 27.13
CA GLN A 365 -7.91 20.08 28.48
C GLN A 365 -8.35 18.61 28.43
N ARG A 366 -8.05 17.85 29.50
CA ARG A 366 -8.38 16.42 29.60
C ARG A 366 -9.29 16.09 30.78
N GLU A 367 -9.63 17.06 31.60
CA GLU A 367 -10.45 16.87 32.81
C GLU A 367 -11.55 17.91 32.84
N PHE A 368 -12.80 17.48 32.89
CA PHE A 368 -13.97 18.34 32.89
C PHE A 368 -14.80 18.08 34.13
N GLN A 369 -15.02 19.13 34.94
CA GLN A 369 -15.87 19.05 36.12
C GLN A 369 -17.18 19.82 35.89
N PHE A 370 -18.32 19.14 35.94
CA PHE A 370 -19.65 19.75 35.85
C PHE A 370 -20.19 19.98 37.26
N GLN A 371 -20.36 21.24 37.63
CA GLN A 371 -20.83 21.61 38.96
C GLN A 371 -22.34 21.82 38.93
N ASP A 372 -23.01 21.36 39.98
CA ASP A 372 -24.42 21.65 40.24
C ASP A 372 -25.34 21.26 39.07
N VAL A 373 -25.15 20.06 38.55
CA VAL A 373 -25.98 19.53 37.46
C VAL A 373 -27.39 19.32 37.98
N LYS A 374 -28.39 19.92 37.32
CA LYS A 374 -29.81 19.82 37.70
C LYS A 374 -30.60 19.01 36.68
N PHE A 375 -31.72 18.43 37.13
CA PHE A 375 -32.65 17.70 36.27
C PHE A 375 -33.11 18.56 35.08
N MET A 376 -32.93 18.06 33.85
CA MET A 376 -33.34 18.72 32.60
C MET A 376 -32.68 20.10 32.34
N GLN A 377 -31.59 20.45 33.04
CA GLN A 377 -30.80 21.64 32.79
C GLN A 377 -29.52 21.32 32.02
N HIS A 378 -29.35 21.98 30.87
CA HIS A 378 -28.21 21.73 30.00
C HIS A 378 -26.94 22.46 30.49
N GLN A 379 -25.83 21.73 30.57
CA GLN A 379 -24.49 22.31 30.72
C GLN A 379 -23.59 21.76 29.61
N ALA A 380 -22.76 22.65 29.03
CA ALA A 380 -21.78 22.28 28.02
C ALA A 380 -20.39 22.80 28.42
N LYS A 381 -19.38 22.00 28.13
CA LYS A 381 -17.97 22.39 28.17
C LYS A 381 -17.31 22.01 26.85
N THR A 382 -16.33 22.80 26.45
CA THR A 382 -15.65 22.67 25.16
C THR A 382 -14.22 22.16 25.35
N VAL A 383 -13.83 21.14 24.59
CA VAL A 383 -12.42 20.74 24.42
C VAL A 383 -11.96 21.09 23.01
N THR A 384 -10.76 21.65 22.88
CA THR A 384 -10.14 21.88 21.56
C THR A 384 -9.18 20.72 21.26
N VAL A 385 -9.38 20.08 20.11
CA VAL A 385 -8.49 19.05 19.55
C VAL A 385 -7.66 19.69 18.45
N TYR A 386 -6.35 19.78 18.63
CA TYR A 386 -5.42 20.39 17.67
C TYR A 386 -4.55 19.33 17.02
N ASN A 387 -4.52 19.23 15.69
CA ASN A 387 -3.64 18.32 14.98
C ASN A 387 -2.20 18.88 14.95
N ASP A 388 -1.32 18.28 15.76
CA ASP A 388 0.11 18.61 15.85
C ASP A 388 1.02 17.63 15.08
N GLY A 389 0.42 16.66 14.38
CA GLY A 389 1.11 15.74 13.48
C GLY A 389 1.41 16.33 12.10
N GLN A 390 2.10 15.56 11.26
CA GLN A 390 2.42 15.94 9.88
C GLN A 390 1.34 15.51 8.86
N VAL A 391 0.38 14.70 9.28
CA VAL A 391 -0.65 14.11 8.42
C VAL A 391 -2.05 14.48 8.89
N PRO A 392 -3.05 14.57 7.98
CA PRO A 392 -4.44 14.66 8.36
C PRO A 392 -4.85 13.48 9.23
N CYS A 393 -5.61 13.73 10.28
CA CYS A 393 -6.04 12.69 11.21
C CYS A 393 -7.57 12.64 11.32
N GLN A 394 -8.09 11.42 11.45
CA GLN A 394 -9.48 11.18 11.81
C GLN A 394 -9.55 10.87 13.30
N PHE A 395 -10.46 11.53 14.02
CA PHE A 395 -10.74 11.23 15.41
C PHE A 395 -12.16 10.68 15.59
N GLU A 396 -12.36 9.82 16.58
CA GLU A 396 -13.65 9.28 16.98
C GLU A 396 -13.67 8.95 18.48
N PHE A 397 -14.77 9.24 19.16
CA PHE A 397 -15.00 8.74 20.51
C PHE A 397 -15.48 7.29 20.45
N ILE A 398 -14.67 6.37 21.00
CA ILE A 398 -14.92 4.93 20.91
C ILE A 398 -15.49 4.35 22.21
N PRO A 399 -16.27 3.26 22.13
CA PRO A 399 -16.70 2.49 23.30
C PRO A 399 -15.53 2.01 24.15
N LYS A 400 -15.70 2.06 25.48
CA LYS A 400 -14.79 1.41 26.42
C LYS A 400 -14.95 -0.11 26.32
N LEU A 401 -13.94 -0.86 26.77
CA LEU A 401 -14.02 -2.33 26.88
C LEU A 401 -15.27 -2.70 27.69
N ASP A 402 -16.11 -3.57 27.13
CA ASP A 402 -17.37 -4.07 27.70
C ASP A 402 -18.54 -3.07 27.80
N GLU A 403 -18.43 -1.87 27.22
CA GLU A 403 -19.55 -0.91 27.14
C GLU A 403 -20.13 -0.81 25.73
N PRO A 404 -21.47 -0.70 25.58
CA PRO A 404 -22.11 -0.59 24.26
C PRO A 404 -22.04 0.81 23.64
N SER A 405 -21.61 1.82 24.41
CA SER A 405 -21.55 3.23 24.03
C SER A 405 -20.20 3.83 24.45
N TYR A 406 -19.76 4.90 23.79
CA TYR A 406 -18.54 5.64 24.15
C TYR A 406 -18.69 6.45 25.45
N CYS A 407 -19.93 6.70 25.88
CA CYS A 407 -20.27 7.47 27.07
C CYS A 407 -21.55 6.94 27.75
N LYS A 408 -21.73 7.32 29.03
CA LYS A 408 -22.96 7.11 29.81
C LYS A 408 -24.10 7.98 29.25
N PRO A 409 -25.38 7.62 29.49
CA PRO A 409 -26.54 8.30 28.89
C PRO A 409 -26.70 9.79 29.21
N TRP A 410 -26.07 10.28 30.28
CA TRP A 410 -26.07 11.69 30.67
C TRP A 410 -24.95 12.51 30.01
N LEU A 411 -24.10 11.89 29.21
CA LEU A 411 -22.98 12.56 28.56
C LEU A 411 -23.08 12.30 27.06
N THR A 412 -22.62 13.25 26.26
CA THR A 412 -22.49 13.08 24.80
C THR A 412 -21.35 13.98 24.33
N ALA A 413 -20.70 13.66 23.22
CA ALA A 413 -19.71 14.52 22.56
C ALA A 413 -20.23 14.95 21.18
N ASN A 414 -20.07 16.23 20.83
CA ASN A 414 -20.51 16.80 19.55
C ASN A 414 -19.44 17.73 18.93
N PRO A 415 -18.86 17.39 17.77
CA PRO A 415 -19.05 16.14 17.03
C PRO A 415 -18.37 14.95 17.73
N ALA A 416 -18.98 13.76 17.67
CA ALA A 416 -18.39 12.54 18.23
C ALA A 416 -17.25 11.96 17.35
N LYS A 417 -17.14 12.41 16.10
CA LYS A 417 -16.07 12.05 15.16
C LYS A 417 -15.86 13.14 14.12
N GLY A 418 -14.65 13.24 13.58
CA GLY A 418 -14.30 14.26 12.59
C GLY A 418 -12.94 14.04 11.94
N PHE A 419 -12.61 14.95 11.02
CA PHE A 419 -11.31 15.02 10.35
C PHE A 419 -10.65 16.35 10.69
N LEU A 420 -9.33 16.33 10.86
CA LEU A 420 -8.50 17.51 11.13
C LEU A 420 -7.29 17.50 10.20
N ASP A 421 -7.14 18.55 9.40
CA ASP A 421 -5.90 18.77 8.66
C ASP A 421 -4.80 19.27 9.61
N PRO A 422 -3.50 19.11 9.26
CA PRO A 422 -2.40 19.58 10.09
C PRO A 422 -2.52 21.08 10.41
N GLY A 423 -2.45 21.43 11.69
CA GLY A 423 -2.59 22.80 12.17
C GLY A 423 -4.03 23.29 12.38
N GLU A 424 -5.04 22.45 12.12
CA GLU A 424 -6.44 22.78 12.43
C GLU A 424 -6.85 22.38 13.84
N ALA A 425 -7.90 23.04 14.33
CA ALA A 425 -8.49 22.81 15.64
C ALA A 425 -10.01 22.59 15.53
N ALA A 426 -10.55 21.59 16.22
CA ALA A 426 -11.99 21.41 16.41
C ALA A 426 -12.39 21.56 17.87
N ALA A 427 -13.50 22.26 18.11
CA ALA A 427 -14.18 22.31 19.39
C ALA A 427 -15.15 21.13 19.49
N VAL A 428 -15.04 20.34 20.56
CA VAL A 428 -16.04 19.32 20.91
C VAL A 428 -16.83 19.85 22.09
N ASP A 429 -18.14 20.03 21.88
CA ASP A 429 -19.10 20.42 22.91
C ASP A 429 -19.79 19.18 23.46
N SER A 430 -20.09 19.18 24.77
CA SER A 430 -20.83 18.09 25.41
C SER A 430 -22.32 18.42 25.57
N PRO A 431 -23.25 17.74 24.88
CA PRO A 431 -24.68 17.92 25.15
C PRO A 431 -25.27 16.95 26.19
N GLU A 432 -26.36 17.45 26.80
CA GLU A 432 -27.43 16.76 27.54
C GLU A 432 -27.06 15.89 28.75
N LEU A 433 -26.82 16.55 29.89
CA LEU A 433 -26.83 15.96 31.23
C LEU A 433 -28.25 15.65 31.72
N ASN A 434 -28.67 14.40 31.55
CA ASN A 434 -29.92 13.86 32.09
C ASN A 434 -29.66 12.56 32.86
N SER A 435 -29.27 12.64 34.13
CA SER A 435 -29.42 11.49 35.01
C SER A 435 -29.65 11.87 36.45
N GLY A 436 -30.71 11.31 37.05
CA GLY A 436 -30.92 11.27 38.50
C GLY A 436 -29.98 10.31 39.24
N GLN A 437 -28.76 10.08 38.73
CA GLN A 437 -27.75 9.26 39.37
C GLN A 437 -26.88 10.12 40.29
N GLN A 438 -26.51 9.59 41.46
CA GLN A 438 -25.83 10.35 42.51
C GLN A 438 -24.31 10.54 42.27
N GLN A 439 -23.70 9.85 41.30
CA GLN A 439 -22.28 10.01 40.95
C GLN A 439 -22.13 10.22 39.44
N LEU A 440 -21.85 11.47 39.05
CA LEU A 440 -21.57 11.85 37.68
C LEU A 440 -20.07 11.68 37.44
N GLU A 441 -19.67 10.52 36.93
CA GLU A 441 -18.30 10.22 36.52
C GLU A 441 -18.27 9.38 35.25
N ASP A 442 -17.43 9.74 34.29
CA ASP A 442 -17.20 8.95 33.06
C ASP A 442 -15.82 9.26 32.46
N ILE A 443 -15.36 8.39 31.57
CA ILE A 443 -14.15 8.58 30.76
C ILE A 443 -14.52 8.47 29.30
N LEU A 444 -14.25 9.51 28.53
CA LEU A 444 -14.36 9.50 27.07
C LEU A 444 -13.00 9.11 26.48
N VAL A 445 -13.01 8.15 25.54
CA VAL A 445 -11.80 7.71 24.83
C VAL A 445 -11.84 8.30 23.42
N LEU A 446 -11.02 9.33 23.20
CA LEU A 446 -10.81 9.91 21.88
C LEU A 446 -9.72 9.10 21.15
N HIS A 447 -10.13 8.33 20.16
CA HIS A 447 -9.26 7.52 19.33
C HIS A 447 -8.87 8.26 18.05
N LEU A 448 -7.59 8.19 17.67
CA LEU A 448 -7.14 8.55 16.33
C LEU A 448 -7.03 7.29 15.47
N ASP A 449 -7.61 7.29 14.27
CA ASP A 449 -7.45 6.16 13.34
C ASP A 449 -5.97 5.92 13.06
N ARG A 450 -5.50 4.69 13.29
CA ARG A 450 -4.07 4.28 13.23
C ARG A 450 -3.13 5.13 14.10
N GLY A 451 -3.65 5.78 15.13
CA GLY A 451 -2.90 6.63 16.06
C GLY A 451 -3.07 6.21 17.51
N LYS A 452 -2.93 7.19 18.41
CA LYS A 452 -3.01 6.99 19.86
C LYS A 452 -4.42 7.25 20.40
N ASP A 453 -4.69 6.69 21.58
CA ASP A 453 -5.89 6.98 22.36
C ASP A 453 -5.62 8.09 23.38
N TYR A 454 -6.59 8.99 23.53
CA TYR A 454 -6.59 10.08 24.50
C TYR A 454 -7.78 9.95 25.43
N PHE A 455 -7.50 9.93 26.74
CA PHE A 455 -8.50 9.78 27.78
C PHE A 455 -8.93 11.14 28.33
N ILE A 456 -10.23 11.41 28.28
CA ILE A 456 -10.86 12.63 28.82
C ILE A 456 -11.72 12.24 30.01
N PHE A 457 -11.39 12.73 31.18
CA PHE A 457 -12.11 12.47 32.43
C PHE A 457 -13.22 13.48 32.62
N VAL A 458 -14.44 13.00 32.87
CA VAL A 458 -15.60 13.83 33.16
C VAL A 458 -16.10 13.50 34.55
N THR A 459 -16.16 14.50 35.42
CA THR A 459 -16.69 14.38 36.78
C THR A 459 -17.76 15.44 37.02
N GLY A 460 -18.59 15.26 38.03
CA GLY A 460 -19.54 16.28 38.44
C GLY A 460 -20.34 15.90 39.69
N ASN A 461 -21.12 16.87 40.15
CA ASN A 461 -22.11 16.66 41.21
C ASN A 461 -23.51 16.92 40.67
N TYR A 462 -24.45 16.06 41.03
CA TYR A 462 -25.87 16.21 40.72
C TYR A 462 -26.59 16.83 41.92
N LEU A 463 -27.36 17.89 41.68
CA LEU A 463 -28.28 18.43 42.67
C LEU A 463 -29.59 17.61 42.64
N PRO A 464 -29.97 16.96 43.74
CA PRO A 464 -31.19 16.18 43.81
C PRO A 464 -32.42 17.01 43.41
N SER A 465 -33.35 16.35 42.71
CA SER A 465 -34.63 16.96 42.32
C SER A 465 -35.78 16.06 42.72
N CYS A 466 -36.91 16.68 43.07
CA CYS A 466 -38.17 15.98 43.29
C CYS A 466 -38.65 15.29 41.99
N PHE A 467 -38.28 15.86 40.84
CA PHE A 467 -38.44 15.20 39.54
C PHE A 467 -37.49 14.02 39.44
N GLY A 468 -38.00 12.85 39.01
CA GLY A 468 -37.21 11.62 38.97
C GLY A 468 -37.16 10.86 40.31
N SER A 469 -37.74 11.39 41.38
CA SER A 469 -37.83 10.71 42.67
C SER A 469 -39.07 9.81 42.74
N SER A 470 -38.96 8.66 43.44
CA SER A 470 -40.12 7.77 43.60
C SER A 470 -41.21 8.40 44.46
N LEU A 471 -42.48 8.09 44.19
CA LEU A 471 -43.60 8.58 45.02
C LEU A 471 -43.43 8.21 46.49
N SER A 472 -42.93 7.00 46.76
CA SER A 472 -42.63 6.54 48.12
C SER A 472 -41.57 7.41 48.80
N THR A 473 -40.51 7.80 48.08
CA THR A 473 -39.46 8.70 48.60
C THR A 473 -40.03 10.09 48.88
N LEU A 474 -40.78 10.65 47.93
CA LEU A 474 -41.36 11.99 48.03
C LEU A 474 -42.36 12.10 49.19
N CYS A 475 -43.19 11.08 49.42
CA CYS A 475 -44.13 11.03 50.54
C CYS A 475 -43.45 10.97 51.92
N LEU A 476 -42.15 10.69 51.97
CA LEU A 476 -41.38 10.61 53.20
C LEU A 476 -40.51 11.87 53.45
N LEU A 477 -40.49 12.82 52.52
CA LEU A 477 -39.80 14.10 52.67
C LEU A 477 -40.59 15.03 53.61
N LYS A 478 -39.92 15.58 54.61
CA LYS A 478 -40.49 16.58 55.56
C LYS A 478 -40.09 18.01 55.23
N GLU A 479 -38.97 18.15 54.52
CA GLU A 479 -38.38 19.38 54.06
C GLU A 479 -38.08 19.22 52.56
N PRO A 480 -37.84 20.32 51.83
CA PRO A 480 -37.48 20.27 50.41
C PRO A 480 -36.28 19.38 50.16
N ILE A 481 -36.23 18.74 48.97
CA ILE A 481 -35.26 17.67 48.71
C ILE A 481 -33.80 18.15 48.78
N GLN A 482 -33.54 19.44 48.55
CA GLN A 482 -32.19 20.02 48.61
C GLN A 482 -31.77 20.49 50.01
N ASP A 483 -32.69 20.54 50.98
CA ASP A 483 -32.39 20.92 52.38
C ASP A 483 -32.13 19.70 53.29
N MET A 484 -32.38 18.48 52.80
CA MET A 484 -32.26 17.23 53.56
C MET A 484 -30.85 16.61 53.48
N PRO A 485 -30.22 16.25 54.62
CA PRO A 485 -29.03 15.40 54.63
C PRO A 485 -29.34 13.98 54.11
N LEU A 486 -28.41 13.37 53.36
CA LEU A 486 -28.55 12.10 52.62
C LEU A 486 -28.97 10.84 53.43
N GLU A 487 -29.18 10.93 54.75
CA GLU A 487 -29.28 9.78 55.66
C GLU A 487 -30.63 9.62 56.41
N THR A 488 -31.67 10.43 56.17
CA THR A 488 -32.88 10.35 57.03
C THR A 488 -34.20 10.54 56.29
N ILE A 489 -34.84 9.45 55.83
CA ILE A 489 -36.17 9.50 55.20
C ILE A 489 -37.08 8.41 55.81
N ARG A 490 -37.79 8.74 56.90
CA ARG A 490 -38.93 8.00 57.48
C ARG A 490 -40.00 8.95 58.06
N ASP A 491 -41.25 8.66 57.68
CA ASP A 491 -42.57 9.06 58.21
C ASP A 491 -43.15 10.49 57.99
N THR A 492 -44.38 10.49 57.43
CA THR A 492 -45.52 11.46 57.47
C THR A 492 -45.52 12.77 56.65
N MET A 493 -46.70 13.04 56.05
CA MET A 493 -47.05 14.01 54.97
C MET A 493 -47.72 15.33 55.41
N PRO A 494 -47.73 16.36 54.55
CA PRO A 494 -48.91 17.22 54.33
C PRO A 494 -49.16 17.64 52.85
N GLY A 495 -50.38 18.15 52.55
CA GLY A 495 -50.94 18.43 51.20
C GLY A 495 -50.96 19.91 50.73
N VAL A 496 -51.52 20.16 49.53
CA VAL A 496 -51.47 21.44 48.77
C VAL A 496 -52.88 21.88 48.24
N HIS A 497 -53.11 23.22 48.16
CA HIS A 497 -54.36 23.95 47.85
C HIS A 497 -54.62 24.32 46.36
N PRO A 498 -55.87 24.72 45.96
CA PRO A 498 -56.29 24.89 44.56
C PRO A 498 -56.44 26.36 44.05
N ARG A 499 -55.83 26.71 42.90
CA ARG A 499 -56.13 27.94 42.10
C ARG A 499 -56.14 27.79 40.56
N THR A 500 -56.04 26.58 39.99
CA THR A 500 -55.73 26.35 38.56
C THR A 500 -56.90 26.06 37.61
N VAL A 501 -58.15 26.09 38.07
CA VAL A 501 -59.28 25.40 37.37
C VAL A 501 -59.86 26.15 36.14
N LYS A 502 -59.43 27.39 35.84
CA LYS A 502 -60.08 28.26 34.81
C LYS A 502 -59.23 28.64 33.58
N ALA A 503 -58.02 28.13 33.41
CA ALA A 503 -57.15 28.49 32.28
C ALA A 503 -57.59 27.80 30.96
N GLU A 504 -57.58 28.54 29.84
CA GLU A 504 -57.86 27.99 28.50
C GLU A 504 -56.68 27.14 28.00
N GLU A 505 -56.93 26.05 27.26
CA GLU A 505 -55.91 25.21 26.58
C GLU A 505 -54.84 24.56 27.50
N LEU A 506 -55.23 24.28 28.75
CA LEU A 506 -54.41 23.53 29.71
C LEU A 506 -54.03 22.15 29.13
N PHE A 507 -52.78 21.71 29.35
CA PHE A 507 -52.22 20.44 28.83
C PHE A 507 -52.15 20.30 27.30
N GLN A 508 -52.46 21.35 26.53
CA GLN A 508 -52.43 21.32 25.05
C GLN A 508 -51.32 22.23 24.47
N GLN A 509 -50.96 23.30 25.18
CA GLN A 509 -49.82 24.14 24.83
C GLN A 509 -48.60 23.80 25.71
N PRO A 510 -47.39 23.69 25.14
CA PRO A 510 -46.17 23.56 25.92
C PRO A 510 -45.89 24.86 26.68
N GLY A 511 -45.29 24.73 27.86
CA GLY A 511 -44.75 25.83 28.64
C GLY A 511 -43.38 26.29 28.14
N LEU A 512 -42.83 27.30 28.83
CA LEU A 512 -41.48 27.79 28.56
C LEU A 512 -40.47 27.01 29.39
N ARG A 513 -39.37 26.58 28.77
CA ARG A 513 -38.30 25.83 29.45
C ARG A 513 -37.69 26.60 30.63
N SER A 514 -37.51 27.91 30.49
CA SER A 514 -37.02 28.77 31.57
C SER A 514 -37.98 28.80 32.76
N GLU A 515 -39.30 28.82 32.51
CA GLU A 515 -40.32 28.77 33.56
C GLU A 515 -40.34 27.39 34.24
N PHE A 516 -40.12 26.30 33.48
CA PHE A 516 -39.96 24.96 34.06
C PHE A 516 -38.76 24.89 35.01
N GLU A 517 -37.61 25.46 34.64
CA GLU A 517 -36.44 25.48 35.51
C GLU A 517 -36.71 26.21 36.84
N GLU A 518 -37.44 27.32 36.79
CA GLU A 518 -37.89 28.05 37.99
C GLU A 518 -38.88 27.25 38.83
N ILE A 519 -39.83 26.55 38.19
CA ILE A 519 -40.80 25.67 38.88
C ILE A 519 -40.08 24.50 39.55
N ARG A 520 -39.16 23.84 38.85
CA ARG A 520 -38.31 22.76 39.39
C ARG A 520 -37.54 23.26 40.60
N ASP A 521 -36.81 24.36 40.46
CA ASP A 521 -35.99 24.90 41.53
C ASP A 521 -36.84 25.33 42.74
N CYS A 522 -38.02 25.90 42.51
CA CYS A 522 -38.99 26.25 43.56
C CYS A 522 -39.50 25.01 44.32
N LEU A 523 -39.81 23.92 43.61
CA LEU A 523 -40.23 22.65 44.21
C LEU A 523 -39.09 21.93 44.95
N ASP A 524 -37.88 22.01 44.42
CA ASP A 524 -36.69 21.36 45.01
C ASP A 524 -36.21 22.07 46.29
N THR A 525 -36.43 23.38 46.38
CA THR A 525 -36.02 24.24 47.52
C THR A 525 -37.17 24.68 48.44
N GLY A 526 -38.43 24.37 48.10
CA GLY A 526 -39.60 24.59 48.97
C GLY A 526 -40.09 26.03 49.13
N SER A 527 -39.70 26.94 48.24
CA SER A 527 -40.10 28.36 48.30
C SER A 527 -41.58 28.57 47.85
N LEU A 528 -42.53 28.10 48.65
CA LEU A 528 -43.95 27.98 48.28
C LEU A 528 -44.85 29.14 48.78
N ASP A 529 -44.68 30.35 48.22
CA ASP A 529 -45.70 31.41 48.32
C ASP A 529 -46.69 31.38 47.14
N SER A 530 -46.18 31.11 45.94
CA SER A 530 -46.93 30.80 44.71
C SER A 530 -45.98 30.15 43.70
N LEU A 531 -46.43 29.11 42.98
CA LEU A 531 -45.59 28.52 41.92
C LEU A 531 -45.30 29.57 40.82
N PRO A 532 -44.04 29.71 40.40
CA PRO A 532 -43.67 30.64 39.33
C PRO A 532 -44.15 30.13 37.96
N GLY A 533 -44.15 31.03 36.97
CA GLY A 533 -44.48 30.70 35.58
C GLY A 533 -45.98 30.71 35.25
N SER A 534 -46.26 30.47 33.97
CA SER A 534 -47.62 30.44 33.44
C SER A 534 -48.37 29.16 33.83
N ASN A 535 -49.70 29.17 33.73
CA ASN A 535 -50.52 27.96 33.93
C ASN A 535 -50.13 26.82 32.98
N HIS A 536 -49.64 27.14 31.79
CA HIS A 536 -49.17 26.15 30.80
C HIS A 536 -47.86 25.49 31.27
N SER A 537 -46.90 26.27 31.77
CA SER A 537 -45.63 25.75 32.32
C SER A 537 -45.84 24.92 33.59
N VAL A 538 -46.74 25.33 34.49
CA VAL A 538 -47.09 24.52 35.68
C VAL A 538 -47.77 23.20 35.26
N SER A 539 -48.59 23.24 34.22
CA SER A 539 -49.25 22.04 33.70
C SER A 539 -48.27 21.09 33.01
N GLU A 540 -47.35 21.62 32.21
CA GLU A 540 -46.29 20.83 31.61
C GLU A 540 -45.33 20.26 32.66
N ALA A 541 -44.98 21.04 33.70
CA ALA A 541 -44.20 20.56 34.83
C ALA A 541 -44.89 19.37 35.52
N LEU A 542 -46.22 19.38 35.68
CA LEU A 542 -46.95 18.22 36.19
C LEU A 542 -46.82 17.00 35.26
N LEU A 543 -46.91 17.18 33.94
CA LEU A 543 -46.74 16.07 32.98
C LEU A 543 -45.32 15.51 33.04
N LEU A 544 -44.30 16.37 33.05
CA LEU A 544 -42.89 16.00 33.17
C LEU A 544 -42.58 15.31 34.49
N PHE A 545 -43.20 15.76 35.59
CA PHE A 545 -43.08 15.11 36.90
C PHE A 545 -43.61 13.67 36.85
N LEU A 546 -44.82 13.48 36.30
CA LEU A 546 -45.42 12.15 36.17
C LEU A 546 -44.61 11.25 35.25
N ASP A 547 -44.12 11.77 34.14
CA ASP A 547 -43.29 11.04 33.19
C ASP A 547 -41.95 10.61 33.82
N ALA A 548 -41.34 11.50 34.61
CA ALA A 548 -40.05 11.27 35.25
C ALA A 548 -40.08 10.28 36.41
N LEU A 549 -41.25 9.90 36.96
CA LEU A 549 -41.33 8.95 38.07
C LEU A 549 -40.61 7.64 37.72
N PRO A 550 -39.72 7.09 38.56
CA PRO A 550 -39.08 5.79 38.29
C PRO A 550 -40.08 4.65 38.14
N GLU A 551 -41.13 4.70 38.97
CA GLU A 551 -42.27 3.80 38.93
C GLU A 551 -43.52 4.64 38.60
N PRO A 552 -44.29 4.30 37.54
CA PRO A 552 -45.51 5.04 37.19
C PRO A 552 -46.54 5.02 38.32
N VAL A 553 -47.50 5.94 38.28
CA VAL A 553 -48.55 6.03 39.31
C VAL A 553 -49.29 4.71 39.47
N ILE A 554 -49.59 4.00 38.37
CA ILE A 554 -49.94 2.57 38.41
C ILE A 554 -48.65 1.78 38.18
N PRO A 555 -48.12 1.05 39.18
CA PRO A 555 -46.85 0.34 39.06
C PRO A 555 -46.84 -0.67 37.91
N PHE A 556 -45.66 -0.89 37.31
CA PHE A 556 -45.46 -1.76 36.16
C PHE A 556 -45.96 -3.19 36.39
N SER A 557 -45.93 -3.67 37.65
CA SER A 557 -46.45 -4.99 38.04
C SER A 557 -47.96 -5.16 37.81
N PHE A 558 -48.73 -4.07 37.82
CA PHE A 558 -50.17 -4.08 37.55
C PHE A 558 -50.51 -3.85 36.08
N TYR A 559 -49.53 -3.52 35.23
CA TYR A 559 -49.75 -3.20 33.81
C TYR A 559 -50.50 -4.31 33.05
N PRO A 560 -50.13 -5.61 33.13
CA PRO A 560 -50.85 -6.67 32.42
C PRO A 560 -52.30 -6.81 32.87
N GLN A 561 -52.53 -6.74 34.19
CA GLN A 561 -53.86 -6.87 34.79
C GLN A 561 -54.78 -5.71 34.37
N CYS A 562 -54.23 -4.50 34.24
CA CYS A 562 -54.98 -3.34 33.73
C CYS A 562 -55.42 -3.53 32.27
N LEU A 563 -54.58 -4.14 31.42
CA LEU A 563 -54.92 -4.43 30.02
C LEU A 563 -55.94 -5.56 29.84
N GLU A 564 -56.00 -6.49 30.79
CA GLU A 564 -56.96 -7.60 30.78
C GLU A 564 -58.35 -7.15 31.24
N CYS A 565 -58.42 -6.29 32.27
CA CYS A 565 -59.70 -5.84 32.83
C CYS A 565 -60.23 -4.53 32.23
N CYS A 566 -59.56 -3.94 31.23
CA CYS A 566 -59.85 -2.59 30.73
C CYS A 566 -61.30 -2.35 30.25
N SER A 567 -62.04 -3.40 29.91
CA SER A 567 -63.45 -3.31 29.49
C SER A 567 -64.46 -3.38 30.66
N ASP A 568 -64.03 -3.70 31.88
CA ASP A 568 -64.88 -3.86 33.07
C ASP A 568 -64.52 -2.84 34.16
N SER A 569 -65.40 -1.85 34.36
CA SER A 569 -65.23 -0.78 35.34
C SER A 569 -65.08 -1.29 36.79
N SER A 570 -65.76 -2.39 37.15
CA SER A 570 -65.72 -2.93 38.51
C SER A 570 -64.37 -3.58 38.82
N GLN A 571 -63.84 -4.34 37.85
CA GLN A 571 -62.51 -4.95 37.95
C GLN A 571 -61.40 -3.90 37.89
N CYS A 572 -61.54 -2.87 37.05
CA CYS A 572 -60.61 -1.74 37.02
C CYS A 572 -60.49 -1.08 38.40
N ARG A 573 -61.63 -0.79 39.06
CA ARG A 573 -61.65 -0.21 40.42
C ARG A 573 -61.07 -1.15 41.47
N GLN A 574 -61.23 -2.46 41.32
CA GLN A 574 -60.60 -3.45 42.19
C GLN A 574 -59.07 -3.40 42.07
N ILE A 575 -58.52 -3.31 40.85
CA ILE A 575 -57.07 -3.18 40.65
C ILE A 575 -56.52 -1.91 41.32
N ILE A 576 -57.18 -0.76 41.13
CA ILE A 576 -56.79 0.49 41.81
C ILE A 576 -56.84 0.36 43.33
N SER A 577 -57.80 -0.42 43.86
CA SER A 577 -57.92 -0.63 45.31
C SER A 577 -56.73 -1.37 45.93
N MET A 578 -56.03 -2.19 45.14
CA MET A 578 -54.88 -3.03 45.51
C MET A 578 -53.53 -2.32 45.35
N LEU A 579 -53.51 -1.11 44.80
CA LEU A 579 -52.27 -0.35 44.65
C LEU A 579 -51.65 0.01 46.02
N PRO A 580 -50.31 0.14 46.10
CA PRO A 580 -49.65 0.71 47.27
C PRO A 580 -50.27 2.05 47.67
N GLN A 581 -50.33 2.34 48.97
CA GLN A 581 -51.13 3.46 49.50
C GLN A 581 -50.78 4.82 48.87
N CYS A 582 -49.49 5.15 48.71
CA CYS A 582 -49.05 6.40 48.08
C CYS A 582 -49.47 6.49 46.60
N HIS A 583 -49.25 5.42 45.83
CA HIS A 583 -49.69 5.30 44.42
C HIS A 583 -51.21 5.43 44.28
N LYS A 584 -51.98 4.75 45.13
CA LYS A 584 -53.45 4.84 45.18
C LYS A 584 -53.92 6.26 45.49
N ASN A 585 -53.30 6.93 46.46
CA ASN A 585 -53.65 8.29 46.83
C ASN A 585 -53.40 9.27 45.67
N VAL A 586 -52.23 9.18 45.03
CA VAL A 586 -51.87 10.02 43.87
C VAL A 586 -52.83 9.75 42.71
N PHE A 587 -53.14 8.49 42.41
CA PHE A 587 -54.12 8.13 41.38
C PHE A 587 -55.50 8.74 41.67
N ASN A 588 -56.00 8.60 42.91
CA ASN A 588 -57.30 9.15 43.31
C ASN A 588 -57.32 10.68 43.27
N TYR A 589 -56.23 11.33 43.69
CA TYR A 589 -56.09 12.78 43.65
C TYR A 589 -56.10 13.28 42.21
N LEU A 590 -55.27 12.70 41.33
CA LEU A 590 -55.22 13.08 39.92
C LEU A 590 -56.55 12.83 39.22
N THR A 591 -57.20 11.69 39.45
CA THR A 591 -58.51 11.42 38.84
C THR A 591 -59.58 12.38 39.35
N ALA A 592 -59.62 12.70 40.65
CA ALA A 592 -60.53 13.70 41.19
C ALA A 592 -60.26 15.12 40.63
N PHE A 593 -58.98 15.50 40.51
CA PHE A 593 -58.56 16.76 39.91
C PHE A 593 -58.97 16.87 38.44
N LEU A 594 -58.73 15.81 37.65
CA LEU A 594 -59.13 15.76 36.24
C LEU A 594 -60.66 15.79 36.08
N GLN A 595 -61.40 15.11 36.96
CA GLN A 595 -62.87 15.19 37.00
C GLN A 595 -63.35 16.61 37.34
N GLU A 596 -62.66 17.32 38.24
CA GLU A 596 -62.96 18.71 38.55
C GLU A 596 -62.74 19.61 37.33
N LEU A 597 -61.62 19.44 36.59
CA LEU A 597 -61.37 20.18 35.35
C LEU A 597 -62.47 19.95 34.30
N LEU A 598 -62.99 18.74 34.18
CA LEU A 598 -64.06 18.40 33.24
C LEU A 598 -65.39 19.12 33.56
N LYS A 599 -65.64 19.50 34.82
CA LYS A 599 -66.80 20.33 35.19
C LYS A 599 -66.74 21.74 34.57
N PHE A 600 -65.53 22.20 34.24
CA PHE A 600 -65.27 23.50 33.61
C PHE A 600 -64.97 23.40 32.10
N SER A 601 -65.31 22.26 31.47
CA SER A 601 -65.11 21.98 30.03
C SER A 601 -65.57 23.11 29.10
N ALA A 602 -66.66 23.81 29.45
CA ALA A 602 -67.17 24.96 28.70
C ALA A 602 -66.20 26.16 28.62
N HIS A 603 -65.26 26.27 29.57
CA HIS A 603 -64.30 27.37 29.65
C HIS A 603 -62.89 26.92 29.24
N ASN A 604 -62.41 25.78 29.77
CA ASN A 604 -61.05 25.30 29.52
C ASN A 604 -60.92 24.45 28.25
N ARG A 605 -62.04 24.11 27.58
CA ARG A 605 -62.13 23.26 26.38
C ARG A 605 -61.57 21.84 26.56
N LEU A 606 -61.50 21.35 27.79
CA LEU A 606 -61.07 19.99 28.09
C LEU A 606 -62.24 19.01 28.04
N ASP A 607 -62.02 17.86 27.42
CA ASP A 607 -62.94 16.73 27.45
C ASP A 607 -62.19 15.41 27.75
N VAL A 608 -62.95 14.33 27.91
CA VAL A 608 -62.40 13.00 28.19
C VAL A 608 -61.53 12.48 27.04
N ASN A 609 -61.80 12.90 25.80
CA ASN A 609 -61.04 12.48 24.63
C ASN A 609 -59.67 13.14 24.54
N ILE A 610 -59.50 14.33 25.14
CA ILE A 610 -58.23 15.05 25.26
C ILE A 610 -57.45 14.54 26.48
N LEU A 611 -58.08 14.47 27.66
CA LEU A 611 -57.37 14.12 28.90
C LEU A 611 -56.97 12.64 28.99
N ALA A 612 -57.83 11.72 28.49
CA ALA A 612 -57.55 10.30 28.63
C ALA A 612 -56.27 9.86 27.87
N PRO A 613 -56.03 10.24 26.61
CA PRO A 613 -54.78 9.89 25.93
C PRO A 613 -53.53 10.48 26.58
N ILE A 614 -53.58 11.70 27.10
CA ILE A 614 -52.44 12.39 27.72
C ILE A 614 -52.05 11.68 29.02
N PHE A 615 -53.00 11.50 29.94
CA PHE A 615 -52.70 10.97 31.27
C PHE A 615 -52.62 9.45 31.32
N ALA A 616 -53.35 8.71 30.48
CA ALA A 616 -53.29 7.25 30.51
C ALA A 616 -51.88 6.74 30.17
N GLY A 617 -51.21 7.37 29.21
CA GLY A 617 -49.83 7.02 28.84
C GLY A 617 -48.80 7.33 29.93
N LEU A 618 -49.03 8.36 30.76
CA LEU A 618 -48.14 8.75 31.86
C LEU A 618 -48.38 7.93 33.12
N LEU A 619 -49.64 7.63 33.44
CA LEU A 619 -50.04 6.95 34.67
C LEU A 619 -49.94 5.42 34.57
N LEU A 620 -50.06 4.86 33.36
CA LEU A 620 -49.97 3.43 33.05
C LEU A 620 -48.95 3.21 31.93
N ARG A 621 -47.67 3.43 32.24
CA ARG A 621 -46.56 3.23 31.28
C ARG A 621 -46.29 1.75 31.07
N SER A 622 -45.98 1.37 29.83
CA SER A 622 -45.54 0.02 29.51
C SER A 622 -44.07 -0.19 29.90
N PRO A 623 -43.71 -1.38 30.42
CA PRO A 623 -42.32 -1.78 30.57
C PRO A 623 -41.61 -2.05 29.22
N THR A 624 -42.34 -2.13 28.10
CA THR A 624 -41.81 -2.39 26.75
C THR A 624 -42.44 -1.46 25.69
N LYS A 625 -42.00 -1.52 24.42
CA LYS A 625 -42.61 -0.72 23.35
C LYS A 625 -44.08 -1.13 23.13
N GLN A 626 -45.01 -0.22 23.40
CA GLN A 626 -46.45 -0.42 23.21
C GLN A 626 -46.84 -0.47 21.72
N ASP A 627 -47.69 -1.43 21.37
CA ASP A 627 -48.41 -1.42 20.10
C ASP A 627 -49.67 -0.53 20.15
N SER A 628 -50.30 -0.32 18.99
CA SER A 628 -51.52 0.51 18.89
C SER A 628 -52.71 -0.05 19.68
N THR A 629 -52.75 -1.37 19.91
CA THR A 629 -53.83 -2.06 20.61
C THR A 629 -53.71 -1.86 22.11
N GLU A 630 -52.50 -1.97 22.66
CA GLU A 630 -52.19 -1.67 24.04
C GLU A 630 -52.49 -0.21 24.37
N LYS A 631 -52.07 0.74 23.52
CA LYS A 631 -52.39 2.16 23.71
C LYS A 631 -53.89 2.43 23.80
N ARG A 632 -54.70 1.72 22.99
CA ARG A 632 -56.16 1.81 23.06
C ARG A 632 -56.71 1.25 24.38
N LYS A 633 -56.22 0.10 24.82
CA LYS A 633 -56.63 -0.54 26.09
C LYS A 633 -56.24 0.28 27.32
N VAL A 634 -55.04 0.87 27.33
CA VAL A 634 -54.58 1.80 28.38
C VAL A 634 -55.50 3.01 28.47
N LYS A 635 -55.86 3.59 27.31
CA LYS A 635 -56.85 4.68 27.24
C LYS A 635 -58.21 4.23 27.79
N GLU A 636 -58.72 3.07 27.35
CA GLU A 636 -60.01 2.53 27.76
C GLU A 636 -60.07 2.26 29.28
N PHE A 637 -59.01 1.67 29.83
CA PHE A 637 -58.87 1.46 31.28
C PHE A 637 -59.00 2.77 32.05
N PHE A 638 -58.27 3.81 31.64
CA PHE A 638 -58.27 5.09 32.34
C PHE A 638 -59.59 5.87 32.18
N GLN A 639 -60.30 5.71 31.06
CA GLN A 639 -61.58 6.37 30.80
C GLN A 639 -62.67 6.04 31.85
N HIS A 640 -62.67 4.83 32.40
CA HIS A 640 -63.62 4.42 33.46
C HIS A 640 -63.55 5.27 34.72
N PHE A 641 -62.43 5.96 34.95
CA PHE A 641 -62.19 6.81 36.11
C PHE A 641 -62.45 8.30 35.83
N LEU A 642 -62.70 8.69 34.58
CA LEU A 642 -63.04 10.07 34.21
C LEU A 642 -64.55 10.28 34.01
N VAL A 643 -65.31 9.20 33.80
CA VAL A 643 -66.76 9.24 33.55
C VAL A 643 -67.51 8.82 34.83
N GLN A 644 -68.38 9.69 35.37
CA GLN A 644 -69.20 9.36 36.54
C GLN A 644 -70.36 8.42 36.17
N THR A 645 -70.43 7.23 36.78
CA THR A 645 -71.60 6.34 36.70
C THR A 645 -72.62 6.65 37.79
N PRO A 646 -73.94 6.44 37.57
CA PRO A 646 -75.01 6.83 38.50
C PRO A 646 -74.94 6.23 39.93
N SER A 647 -74.11 5.19 40.13
CA SER A 647 -73.91 4.52 41.43
C SER A 647 -73.03 5.31 42.42
N ASP A 648 -72.33 6.37 41.99
CA ASP A 648 -71.43 7.15 42.84
C ASP A 648 -72.13 8.28 43.64
N ARG A 649 -73.48 8.37 43.60
CA ARG A 649 -74.23 9.42 44.32
C ARG A 649 -74.32 9.25 45.84
N ASP A 650 -73.99 8.10 46.40
CA ASP A 650 -74.19 7.80 47.82
C ASP A 650 -72.92 7.82 48.69
N ILE A 651 -71.80 8.36 48.19
CA ILE A 651 -70.62 8.58 49.04
C ILE A 651 -70.39 10.09 49.20
N HIS A 652 -71.16 10.69 50.11
CA HIS A 652 -70.78 11.94 50.75
C HIS A 652 -69.51 11.70 51.57
N TYR A 653 -68.33 11.86 50.96
CA TYR A 653 -67.14 12.21 51.73
C TYR A 653 -67.29 13.68 52.14
N LYS A 654 -67.59 13.88 53.42
CA LYS A 654 -67.37 15.16 54.10
C LYS A 654 -65.95 15.61 53.78
N SER A 655 -65.82 16.82 53.26
CA SER A 655 -64.57 17.56 53.18
C SER A 655 -63.86 17.56 54.53
N PRO A 656 -62.65 16.98 54.63
CA PRO A 656 -61.65 17.43 55.58
C PRO A 656 -60.83 18.54 54.89
N GLU A 657 -60.49 19.58 55.66
CA GLU A 657 -59.69 20.73 55.22
C GLU A 657 -58.33 20.34 54.61
#